data_AF-A0A8X6Z0P9-F1
#
_entry.id   AF-A0A8X6Z0P9-F1
#
_cell.length_a   1.000
_cell.length_b   1.000
_cell.length_c   1.000
_cell.angle_alpha   90.00
_cell.angle_beta   90.00
_cell.angle_gamma   90.00
#
_symmetry.space_group_name_H-M   'P 1'
#
loop_
_entity.id
_entity.type
_entity.pdbx_description
1 polymer ?
#
loop_
_entity_poly.entity_id
_entity_poly.type
_entity_poly.pdbx_seq_one_letter_code
_entity_poly.pdbx_strand_id
1 'polypeptide(L)'
;MTHTSHKKYGAWLSSLSILCLLSTISAEVPLNQMVEEFNALSPELTLALEPAKGLPEGTSAMLDLASMQTGGMKTRKLMTPLQALAKLENNIIKLSQDAVQNLYNTFVTHNPYKKRKALVRSFEEFTICPEEAAYLTKRAPVSIAAIKKLTGIQVTQKELPRIAVCLSGGGFRATIGSSGVMEELDRQGVWSTVAVVGSLSGGCWGLTANSINALDFQTFGPLLRQRAQNTIIAKPLEEEVKMLFQMGNAFTDALARDIIFGDTPSVIEIYGILLALSLFSKEEIGRYLSISLDSMVPFVADGQKPLPIFTANAPNENTLAYYWFEFTPYEVASYDLKTAVPAWAWGREFRKGVSVTSPPPVPLGKVMGICGSAVSLSTKDIYNHVLRKLKPEFIFKHLKEVTNVPLIGSIRAFPTTQHNFSYKIPGNPAENTLNLTFVDAGMSFGVPLPPLLHRYPDVILIFDFSANVADGDELFKAEAYARAHDLPFPHLDHSLRSVNPRVFNISEEIYSVYDDGPEANAPIVVYVPMVKNPNFSKTFDPRAEMGPTGFLNTFNFLYGQRETELISGLFKQAVIEAKPAIIDTIKTAIERKKSGQKTSTAPDLFEAVKNNDAAQVNKILTKSPDSMKIRDQAGHIPLYYAGNKLEIVKLFHDHGADLRFEKDILLFNAAGSNSKDVIDYLMSKGVRITPQAVMCAQEQKHPDLTAYLLEKLRTQTH
;
A
#
# COMPACT_ATOMS: atom_id res chain seq x y z
N MET A 1 -8.77 17.60 36.75
CA MET A 1 -9.87 16.64 36.98
C MET A 1 -11.08 17.25 36.28
N THR A 2 -11.63 16.81 35.17
CA THR A 2 -12.00 15.47 34.67
C THR A 2 -12.21 15.60 33.15
N HIS A 3 -11.47 14.88 32.30
CA HIS A 3 -11.76 14.72 30.86
C HIS A 3 -10.90 13.59 30.26
N THR A 4 -11.13 12.35 30.69
CA THR A 4 -10.38 11.17 30.20
C THR A 4 -11.23 9.89 30.07
N SER A 5 -12.57 9.96 30.02
CA SER A 5 -13.43 8.77 30.02
C SER A 5 -14.10 8.39 28.69
N HIS A 6 -14.00 9.17 27.60
CA HIS A 6 -14.74 8.87 26.36
C HIS A 6 -13.95 8.21 25.21
N LYS A 7 -12.63 7.94 25.37
CA LYS A 7 -11.81 7.30 24.31
C LYS A 7 -11.59 5.78 24.46
N LYS A 8 -12.17 5.13 25.47
CA LYS A 8 -12.01 3.67 25.70
C LYS A 8 -13.21 2.80 25.30
N TYR A 9 -14.30 3.39 24.79
CA TYR A 9 -15.55 2.65 24.51
C TYR A 9 -15.68 2.09 23.09
N GLY A 10 -14.77 2.40 22.15
CA GLY A 10 -14.79 1.85 20.79
C GLY A 10 -14.20 0.44 20.66
N ALA A 11 -13.20 0.09 21.49
CA ALA A 11 -12.52 -1.21 21.44
C ALA A 11 -13.13 -2.28 22.35
N TRP A 12 -14.06 -1.90 23.24
CA TRP A 12 -14.76 -2.83 24.13
C TRP A 12 -16.07 -3.39 23.53
N LEU A 13 -16.65 -2.72 22.53
CA LEU A 13 -17.89 -3.19 21.88
C LEU A 13 -17.69 -4.32 20.87
N SER A 14 -16.46 -4.59 20.41
CA SER A 14 -16.14 -5.75 19.57
C SER A 14 -15.93 -7.05 20.39
N SER A 15 -15.71 -6.94 21.70
CA SER A 15 -15.41 -8.08 22.58
C SER A 15 -16.58 -8.49 23.50
N LEU A 16 -17.63 -7.67 23.60
CA LEU A 16 -18.81 -7.92 24.45
C LEU A 16 -19.94 -8.69 23.74
N SER A 17 -19.88 -8.87 22.41
CA SER A 17 -20.90 -9.58 21.62
C SER A 17 -20.84 -11.11 21.78
N ILE A 18 -19.82 -11.65 22.45
CA ILE A 18 -19.61 -13.10 22.59
C ILE A 18 -20.26 -13.69 23.85
N LEU A 19 -20.67 -12.87 24.83
CA LEU A 19 -21.25 -13.37 26.10
C LEU A 19 -22.77 -13.25 26.20
N CYS A 20 -23.45 -12.46 25.36
CA CYS A 20 -24.92 -12.32 25.41
C CYS A 20 -25.70 -13.39 24.64
N LEU A 21 -25.06 -14.30 23.90
CA LEU A 21 -25.75 -15.25 23.02
C LEU A 21 -25.94 -16.67 23.59
N LEU A 22 -25.62 -16.89 24.87
CA LEU A 22 -25.64 -18.23 25.49
C LEU A 22 -26.86 -18.53 26.38
N SER A 23 -27.96 -17.75 26.33
CA SER A 23 -29.09 -18.00 27.24
C SER A 23 -30.50 -18.07 26.63
N THR A 24 -30.68 -18.11 25.31
CA THR A 24 -32.05 -18.18 24.77
C THR A 24 -32.19 -19.10 23.55
N ILE A 25 -33.02 -20.15 23.78
CA ILE A 25 -33.78 -21.00 22.85
C ILE A 25 -33.22 -22.42 22.68
N SER A 26 -33.63 -23.24 23.65
CA SER A 26 -33.93 -24.67 23.51
C SER A 26 -35.37 -24.84 22.98
N ALA A 27 -35.62 -25.97 22.30
CA ALA A 27 -36.92 -26.50 21.81
C ALA A 27 -37.37 -25.94 20.43
N GLU A 28 -37.79 -26.66 19.39
CA GLU A 28 -38.45 -27.98 19.18
C GLU A 28 -38.23 -28.48 17.73
N VAL A 29 -38.15 -29.81 17.52
CA VAL A 29 -38.79 -30.66 16.47
C VAL A 29 -38.16 -32.08 16.50
N PRO A 30 -38.93 -33.20 16.55
CA PRO A 30 -38.38 -34.56 16.68
C PRO A 30 -37.91 -35.19 15.36
N LEU A 31 -36.79 -35.92 15.43
CA LEU A 31 -36.02 -36.56 14.36
C LEU A 31 -36.80 -37.59 13.49
N ASN A 32 -37.96 -38.05 13.96
CA ASN A 32 -38.62 -39.24 13.43
C ASN A 32 -39.38 -38.96 12.12
N GLN A 33 -39.77 -37.71 11.86
CA GLN A 33 -40.45 -37.30 10.62
C GLN A 33 -39.50 -37.16 9.42
N MET A 34 -38.20 -36.90 9.64
CA MET A 34 -37.22 -36.74 8.56
C MET A 34 -36.79 -38.06 7.92
N VAL A 35 -36.95 -39.19 8.62
CA VAL A 35 -36.50 -40.50 8.13
C VAL A 35 -37.49 -41.13 7.14
N GLU A 36 -38.79 -40.85 7.28
CA GLU A 36 -39.81 -41.35 6.36
C GLU A 36 -39.81 -40.60 5.01
N GLU A 37 -39.55 -39.29 5.02
CA GLU A 37 -39.45 -38.49 3.79
C GLU A 37 -38.19 -38.78 2.97
N PHE A 38 -37.08 -39.15 3.65
CA PHE A 38 -35.81 -39.45 2.97
C PHE A 38 -35.83 -40.80 2.23
N ASN A 39 -36.59 -41.78 2.73
CA ASN A 39 -36.70 -43.11 2.10
C ASN A 39 -37.63 -43.16 0.88
N ALA A 40 -38.44 -42.11 0.64
CA ALA A 40 -39.38 -42.05 -0.48
C ALA A 40 -38.78 -41.49 -1.78
N LEU A 41 -37.56 -40.92 -1.76
CA LEU A 41 -37.01 -40.12 -2.85
C LEU A 41 -35.86 -40.75 -3.66
N SER A 42 -35.34 -41.94 -3.32
CA SER A 42 -34.39 -42.67 -4.19
C SER A 42 -34.23 -44.14 -3.77
N PRO A 43 -34.77 -45.13 -4.51
CA PRO A 43 -34.57 -46.56 -4.22
C PRO A 43 -33.15 -47.09 -4.54
N GLU A 44 -32.33 -46.31 -5.25
CA GLU A 44 -31.10 -46.77 -5.92
C GLU A 44 -29.82 -46.60 -5.08
N LEU A 45 -29.91 -46.01 -3.88
CA LEU A 45 -28.79 -45.89 -2.93
C LEU A 45 -28.71 -47.03 -1.90
N THR A 46 -29.42 -48.13 -2.15
CA THR A 46 -29.45 -49.30 -1.26
C THR A 46 -28.29 -50.25 -1.56
N LEU A 47 -27.04 -49.87 -1.28
CA LEU A 47 -25.90 -50.81 -1.31
C LEU A 47 -24.65 -50.29 -0.59
N ALA A 48 -24.78 -49.86 0.66
CA ALA A 48 -23.61 -49.73 1.56
C ALA A 48 -23.97 -49.59 3.06
N LEU A 49 -24.94 -50.33 3.59
CA LEU A 49 -25.13 -50.42 5.05
C LEU A 49 -25.60 -51.83 5.43
N GLU A 50 -24.66 -52.74 5.70
CA GLU A 50 -24.95 -53.90 6.54
C GLU A 50 -24.80 -53.50 8.02
N PRO A 51 -25.72 -53.94 8.90
CA PRO A 51 -25.69 -53.57 10.32
C PRO A 51 -24.73 -54.46 11.11
N ALA A 52 -23.74 -53.85 11.76
CA ALA A 52 -23.04 -54.48 12.86
C ALA A 52 -24.02 -54.67 14.04
N LYS A 53 -24.56 -55.89 14.20
CA LYS A 53 -25.25 -56.35 15.41
C LYS A 53 -24.22 -56.92 16.39
N GLY A 54 -24.23 -56.44 17.64
CA GLY A 54 -23.59 -57.15 18.76
C GLY A 54 -23.23 -56.30 19.99
N LEU A 55 -24.19 -56.11 20.91
CA LEU A 55 -24.11 -56.07 22.40
C LEU A 55 -23.10 -55.13 23.14
N PRO A 56 -23.31 -54.79 24.44
CA PRO A 56 -24.54 -54.40 25.15
C PRO A 56 -24.40 -53.09 25.97
N GLU A 57 -25.50 -52.66 26.57
CA GLU A 57 -25.64 -51.53 27.51
C GLU A 57 -24.91 -51.72 28.86
N GLY A 58 -24.56 -50.59 29.50
CA GLY A 58 -24.05 -50.46 30.88
C GLY A 58 -22.59 -50.01 30.91
N THR A 59 -22.12 -49.08 31.74
CA THR A 59 -22.63 -48.54 32.99
C THR A 59 -21.91 -47.21 33.30
N SER A 60 -22.59 -46.35 34.06
CA SER A 60 -22.08 -45.15 34.74
C SER A 60 -20.76 -45.34 35.50
N ALA A 61 -19.88 -44.33 35.47
CA ALA A 61 -19.39 -43.60 36.67
C ALA A 61 -18.14 -42.75 36.37
N MET A 62 -18.27 -41.45 36.61
CA MET A 62 -17.18 -40.53 36.93
C MET A 62 -16.64 -40.78 38.34
N LEU A 63 -15.44 -40.21 38.59
CA LEU A 63 -14.72 -40.00 39.86
C LEU A 63 -13.76 -41.14 40.23
N ASP A 64 -12.44 -40.91 40.21
CA ASP A 64 -11.78 -40.22 41.32
C ASP A 64 -10.36 -39.72 41.00
N LEU A 65 -9.93 -38.78 41.85
CA LEU A 65 -8.67 -38.02 41.89
C LEU A 65 -7.36 -38.85 41.87
N ALA A 66 -6.31 -38.27 41.28
CA ALA A 66 -4.96 -38.31 41.86
C ALA A 66 -4.06 -37.18 41.35
N SER A 67 -3.74 -36.27 42.26
CA SER A 67 -2.64 -35.31 42.22
C SER A 67 -1.26 -36.00 42.19
N MET A 68 -0.27 -35.45 41.47
CA MET A 68 1.00 -34.97 42.05
C MET A 68 1.97 -34.39 41.00
N GLN A 69 2.71 -33.40 41.50
CA GLN A 69 3.72 -32.51 40.93
C GLN A 69 4.78 -33.15 40.02
N THR A 70 5.29 -32.38 39.05
CA THR A 70 6.68 -31.84 39.05
C THR A 70 6.90 -30.94 37.83
N GLY A 71 7.75 -29.92 38.00
CA GLY A 71 7.95 -28.81 37.06
C GLY A 71 8.68 -29.15 35.77
N GLY A 72 8.73 -28.15 34.89
CA GLY A 72 9.48 -28.18 33.64
C GLY A 72 8.75 -27.43 32.53
N MET A 73 9.41 -26.40 31.98
CA MET A 73 8.99 -25.67 30.78
C MET A 73 8.29 -26.58 29.76
N LYS A 74 7.01 -26.31 29.47
CA LYS A 74 6.33 -26.87 28.31
C LYS A 74 5.91 -25.73 27.39
N THR A 75 6.57 -25.71 26.23
CA THR A 75 6.12 -25.13 24.97
C THR A 75 4.60 -24.98 24.92
N ARG A 76 4.10 -23.73 24.85
CA ARG A 76 2.72 -23.47 24.43
C ARG A 76 2.57 -24.09 23.04
N LYS A 77 1.96 -25.28 22.96
CA LYS A 77 1.55 -25.90 21.71
C LYS A 77 0.75 -24.85 20.92
N LEU A 78 1.22 -24.53 19.73
CA LEU A 78 0.47 -23.73 18.76
C LEU A 78 -0.93 -24.35 18.62
N MET A 79 -1.97 -23.52 18.67
CA MET A 79 -3.22 -23.93 18.04
C MET A 79 -2.96 -24.04 16.55
N THR A 80 -3.23 -25.20 15.97
CA THR A 80 -3.32 -25.33 14.52
C THR A 80 -4.52 -24.52 14.03
N PRO A 81 -4.56 -24.05 12.77
CA PRO A 81 -5.76 -23.42 12.19
C PRO A 81 -7.03 -24.26 12.38
N LEU A 82 -6.90 -25.59 12.35
CA LEU A 82 -7.94 -26.57 12.71
C LEU A 82 -8.47 -26.42 14.15
N GLN A 83 -7.62 -26.08 15.12
CA GLN A 83 -8.04 -25.89 16.52
C GLN A 83 -8.67 -24.51 16.78
N ALA A 84 -8.32 -23.50 15.98
CA ALA A 84 -9.03 -22.22 15.98
C ALA A 84 -10.44 -22.36 15.37
N LEU A 85 -10.57 -23.18 14.30
CA LEU A 85 -11.86 -23.59 13.72
C LEU A 85 -12.66 -24.50 14.66
N ALA A 86 -12.02 -25.38 15.43
CA ALA A 86 -12.67 -26.19 16.47
C ALA A 86 -13.24 -25.36 17.64
N LYS A 87 -12.75 -24.13 17.85
CA LYS A 87 -13.39 -23.20 18.81
C LYS A 87 -14.62 -22.48 18.24
N LEU A 88 -14.74 -22.40 16.91
CA LEU A 88 -15.98 -22.03 16.24
C LEU A 88 -17.03 -23.17 16.29
N GLU A 89 -16.62 -24.43 16.52
CA GLU A 89 -17.52 -25.58 16.67
C GLU A 89 -18.46 -25.47 17.88
N ASN A 90 -18.11 -24.67 18.89
CA ASN A 90 -18.93 -24.63 20.10
C ASN A 90 -20.18 -23.76 20.01
N ASN A 91 -20.45 -23.05 18.89
CA ASN A 91 -21.73 -22.35 18.79
C ASN A 91 -22.29 -21.99 17.39
N ILE A 92 -21.72 -22.39 16.25
CA ILE A 92 -22.38 -22.06 14.98
C ILE A 92 -22.11 -23.07 13.84
N ILE A 93 -23.08 -23.99 13.64
CA ILE A 93 -23.23 -25.01 12.57
C ILE A 93 -22.03 -25.94 12.31
N LYS A 94 -22.28 -27.24 12.41
CA LYS A 94 -21.39 -28.30 11.90
C LYS A 94 -21.34 -28.29 10.37
N LEU A 95 -20.52 -27.43 9.77
CA LEU A 95 -19.78 -27.87 8.57
C LEU A 95 -18.86 -28.99 9.05
N SER A 96 -18.91 -30.18 8.45
CA SER A 96 -17.96 -31.22 8.85
C SER A 96 -16.54 -30.67 8.67
N GLN A 97 -15.63 -31.03 9.58
CA GLN A 97 -14.22 -30.68 9.41
C GLN A 97 -13.74 -31.09 8.01
N ASP A 98 -14.26 -32.19 7.47
CA ASP A 98 -14.01 -32.65 6.11
C ASP A 98 -14.48 -31.67 5.03
N ALA A 99 -15.65 -31.03 5.17
CA ALA A 99 -16.15 -30.07 4.19
C ALA A 99 -15.29 -28.79 4.14
N VAL A 100 -14.91 -28.26 5.32
CA VAL A 100 -14.00 -27.11 5.43
C VAL A 100 -12.61 -27.48 4.93
N GLN A 101 -12.12 -28.67 5.28
CA GLN A 101 -10.83 -29.18 4.84
C GLN A 101 -10.80 -29.43 3.33
N ASN A 102 -11.89 -29.92 2.74
CA ASN A 102 -12.01 -30.11 1.30
C ASN A 102 -12.00 -28.77 0.56
N LEU A 103 -12.74 -27.76 1.04
CA LEU A 103 -12.76 -26.44 0.44
C LEU A 103 -11.41 -25.72 0.60
N TYR A 104 -10.78 -25.84 1.76
CA TYR A 104 -9.39 -25.40 1.99
C TYR A 104 -8.43 -26.08 1.02
N ASN A 105 -8.52 -27.40 0.86
CA ASN A 105 -7.69 -28.17 -0.06
C ASN A 105 -7.91 -27.73 -1.51
N THR A 106 -9.14 -27.41 -1.92
CA THR A 106 -9.43 -26.88 -3.26
C THR A 106 -8.70 -25.56 -3.51
N PHE A 107 -8.77 -24.60 -2.59
CA PHE A 107 -8.07 -23.31 -2.73
C PHE A 107 -6.55 -23.47 -2.72
N VAL A 108 -6.02 -24.27 -1.80
CA VAL A 108 -4.58 -24.47 -1.68
C VAL A 108 -4.02 -25.30 -2.83
N THR A 109 -4.77 -26.26 -3.38
CA THR A 109 -4.28 -27.12 -4.46
C THR A 109 -3.94 -26.32 -5.72
N HIS A 110 -4.78 -25.35 -6.06
CA HIS A 110 -4.62 -24.48 -7.23
C HIS A 110 -3.70 -23.27 -6.97
N ASN A 111 -3.27 -23.04 -5.73
CA ASN A 111 -2.35 -21.96 -5.40
C ASN A 111 -0.92 -22.28 -5.90
N PRO A 112 -0.36 -21.54 -6.89
CA PRO A 112 0.98 -21.78 -7.41
C PRO A 112 2.08 -21.52 -6.35
N TYR A 113 1.75 -20.77 -5.31
CA TYR A 113 2.67 -20.39 -4.23
C TYR A 113 2.52 -21.23 -2.97
N LYS A 114 1.71 -22.32 -2.98
CA LYS A 114 1.37 -23.09 -1.77
C LYS A 114 2.57 -23.62 -0.98
N LYS A 115 3.67 -23.95 -1.68
CA LYS A 115 4.93 -24.46 -1.09
C LYS A 115 5.96 -23.37 -0.78
N ARG A 116 5.73 -22.13 -1.21
CA ARG A 116 6.67 -21.02 -1.00
C ARG A 116 6.35 -20.34 0.33
N LYS A 117 7.39 -20.12 1.14
CA LYS A 117 7.32 -19.21 2.29
C LYS A 117 7.70 -17.81 1.84
N ALA A 118 6.96 -16.81 2.29
CA ALA A 118 7.31 -15.41 2.12
C ALA A 118 8.00 -14.89 3.38
N LEU A 119 8.96 -14.01 3.17
CA LEU A 119 9.66 -13.26 4.22
C LEU A 119 9.27 -11.79 4.11
N VAL A 120 9.09 -11.15 5.27
CA VAL A 120 8.87 -9.71 5.33
C VAL A 120 10.21 -9.01 5.14
N ARG A 121 10.27 -8.13 4.14
CA ARG A 121 11.37 -7.20 3.95
C ARG A 121 11.17 -6.02 4.89
N SER A 122 12.04 -5.85 5.88
CA SER A 122 12.05 -4.68 6.76
C SER A 122 13.09 -3.67 6.28
N PHE A 123 12.85 -2.38 6.46
CA PHE A 123 13.74 -1.33 5.97
C PHE A 123 13.73 -0.10 6.88
N GLU A 124 14.85 0.60 7.06
CA GLU A 124 14.86 1.88 7.80
C GLU A 124 14.33 3.03 6.96
N GLU A 125 14.75 3.08 5.70
CA GLU A 125 14.24 3.95 4.65
C GLU A 125 13.73 3.10 3.49
N PHE A 126 12.66 3.54 2.84
CA PHE A 126 12.09 2.76 1.75
C PHE A 126 13.05 2.67 0.56
N THR A 127 13.28 1.45 0.10
CA THR A 127 13.93 1.15 -1.17
C THR A 127 13.02 0.28 -2.02
N ILE A 128 13.04 0.50 -3.33
CA ILE A 128 12.34 -0.35 -4.29
C ILE A 128 12.86 -1.80 -4.22
N CYS A 129 11.99 -2.77 -4.47
CA CYS A 129 12.39 -4.17 -4.57
C CYS A 129 13.30 -4.47 -5.79
N PRO A 130 14.08 -5.57 -5.76
CA PRO A 130 14.91 -5.99 -6.88
C PRO A 130 14.15 -6.16 -8.21
N GLU A 131 12.90 -6.64 -8.15
CA GLU A 131 12.04 -6.82 -9.31
C GLU A 131 11.67 -5.48 -9.96
N GLU A 132 11.38 -4.45 -9.16
CA GLU A 132 11.15 -3.11 -9.67
C GLU A 132 12.44 -2.49 -10.25
N ALA A 133 13.59 -2.69 -9.62
CA ALA A 133 14.88 -2.25 -10.17
C ALA A 133 15.20 -2.92 -11.52
N ALA A 134 14.88 -4.22 -11.65
CA ALA A 134 15.00 -4.95 -12.92
C ALA A 134 14.02 -4.43 -13.97
N TYR A 135 12.79 -4.09 -13.58
CA TYR A 135 11.82 -3.42 -14.43
C TYR A 135 12.35 -2.09 -14.95
N LEU A 136 12.89 -1.22 -14.08
CA LEU A 136 13.42 0.09 -14.47
C LEU A 136 14.58 -0.03 -15.47
N THR A 137 15.41 -1.07 -15.32
CA THR A 137 16.49 -1.37 -16.27
C THR A 137 15.95 -1.70 -17.67
N LYS A 138 14.85 -2.46 -17.75
CA LYS A 138 14.19 -2.79 -19.03
C LYS A 138 13.36 -1.63 -19.58
N ARG A 139 12.79 -0.78 -18.72
CA ARG A 139 12.05 0.43 -19.10
C ARG A 139 12.96 1.50 -19.68
N ALA A 140 14.18 1.63 -19.17
CA ALA A 140 15.15 2.66 -19.58
C ALA A 140 15.32 2.80 -21.11
N PRO A 141 15.61 1.75 -21.91
CA PRO A 141 15.76 1.90 -23.36
C PRO A 141 14.47 2.39 -24.05
N VAL A 142 13.29 1.97 -23.57
CA VAL A 142 11.99 2.44 -24.09
C VAL A 142 11.83 3.94 -23.82
N SER A 143 12.07 4.37 -22.59
CA SER A 143 11.97 5.77 -22.19
C SER A 143 13.00 6.67 -22.90
N ILE A 144 14.24 6.20 -23.07
CA ILE A 144 15.28 6.93 -23.81
C ILE A 144 14.86 7.15 -25.27
N ALA A 145 14.36 6.10 -25.94
CA ALA A 145 13.88 6.20 -27.32
C ALA A 145 12.68 7.15 -27.44
N ALA A 146 11.74 7.08 -26.51
CA ALA A 146 10.58 7.97 -26.46
C ALA A 146 10.97 9.43 -26.21
N ILE A 147 11.87 9.70 -25.25
CA ILE A 147 12.38 11.05 -24.96
C ILE A 147 13.08 11.63 -26.18
N LYS A 148 13.92 10.84 -26.87
CA LYS A 148 14.56 11.30 -28.10
C LYS A 148 13.53 11.69 -29.17
N LYS A 149 12.51 10.86 -29.37
CA LYS A 149 11.43 11.15 -30.33
C LYS A 149 10.63 12.40 -29.96
N LEU A 150 10.37 12.59 -28.67
CA LEU A 150 9.52 13.66 -28.15
C LEU A 150 10.25 15.02 -28.07
N THR A 151 11.53 15.02 -27.69
CA THR A 151 12.30 16.24 -27.37
C THR A 151 13.40 16.56 -28.37
N GLY A 152 13.81 15.58 -29.21
CA GLY A 152 15.00 15.65 -30.06
C GLY A 152 16.32 15.41 -29.31
N ILE A 153 16.31 15.28 -27.99
CA ILE A 153 17.52 15.15 -27.17
C ILE A 153 17.88 13.68 -26.98
N GLN A 154 19.11 13.32 -27.34
CA GLN A 154 19.68 12.04 -26.94
C GLN A 154 20.13 12.13 -25.47
N VAL A 155 19.74 11.13 -24.68
CA VAL A 155 20.14 10.98 -23.28
C VAL A 155 20.80 9.63 -23.06
N THR A 156 21.76 9.60 -22.14
CA THR A 156 22.28 8.36 -21.55
C THR A 156 21.38 7.86 -20.43
N GLN A 157 21.61 6.65 -19.92
CA GLN A 157 20.85 6.11 -18.78
C GLN A 157 21.03 6.94 -17.50
N LYS A 158 22.18 7.61 -17.32
CA LYS A 158 22.43 8.51 -16.18
C LYS A 158 21.66 9.83 -16.31
N GLU A 159 21.44 10.27 -17.54
CA GLU A 159 20.73 11.51 -17.88
C GLU A 159 19.21 11.32 -18.03
N LEU A 160 18.74 10.07 -17.98
CA LEU A 160 17.33 9.72 -18.11
C LEU A 160 16.53 10.25 -16.90
N PRO A 161 15.63 11.23 -17.07
CA PRO A 161 14.76 11.66 -15.98
C PRO A 161 13.75 10.57 -15.63
N ARG A 162 13.48 10.38 -14.34
CA ARG A 162 12.39 9.52 -13.88
C ARG A 162 11.09 10.33 -13.91
N ILE A 163 10.21 10.00 -14.86
CA ILE A 163 8.93 10.67 -15.03
C ILE A 163 7.82 9.81 -14.41
N ALA A 164 6.99 10.40 -13.55
CA ALA A 164 5.84 9.77 -12.94
C ALA A 164 4.53 10.41 -13.40
N VAL A 165 3.47 9.61 -13.47
CA VAL A 165 2.09 10.10 -13.63
C VAL A 165 1.33 9.81 -12.34
N CYS A 166 0.50 10.75 -11.92
CA CYS A 166 -0.37 10.66 -10.75
C CYS A 166 -1.83 10.83 -11.17
N LEU A 167 -2.66 9.82 -10.91
CA LEU A 167 -4.09 9.81 -11.21
C LEU A 167 -4.87 9.85 -9.89
N SER A 168 -5.58 10.95 -9.65
CA SER A 168 -6.30 11.16 -8.39
C SER A 168 -7.61 10.35 -8.28
N GLY A 169 -8.24 10.40 -7.11
CA GLY A 169 -9.53 9.75 -6.84
C GLY A 169 -10.75 10.50 -7.41
N GLY A 170 -11.92 9.85 -7.39
CA GLY A 170 -13.16 10.49 -7.86
C GLY A 170 -14.22 9.55 -8.43
N GLY A 171 -14.24 8.28 -8.00
CA GLY A 171 -15.20 7.29 -8.51
C GLY A 171 -15.12 7.11 -10.04
N PHE A 172 -16.26 6.86 -10.69
CA PHE A 172 -16.29 6.61 -12.14
C PHE A 172 -15.85 7.82 -12.98
N ARG A 173 -15.99 9.05 -12.47
CA ARG A 173 -15.46 10.24 -13.16
C ARG A 173 -13.94 10.13 -13.30
N ALA A 174 -13.24 9.70 -12.24
CA ALA A 174 -11.80 9.54 -12.28
C ALA A 174 -11.39 8.37 -13.20
N THR A 175 -12.16 7.28 -13.21
CA THR A 175 -11.96 6.17 -14.16
C THR A 175 -12.05 6.66 -15.62
N ILE A 176 -13.10 7.41 -15.94
CA ILE A 176 -13.36 7.92 -17.30
C ILE A 176 -12.34 9.00 -17.67
N GLY A 177 -12.04 9.94 -16.77
CA GLY A 177 -11.05 10.99 -16.96
C GLY A 177 -9.66 10.40 -17.19
N SER A 178 -9.25 9.45 -16.35
CA SER A 178 -7.99 8.71 -16.49
C SER A 178 -7.91 8.00 -17.84
N SER A 179 -9.02 7.46 -18.36
CA SER A 179 -9.04 6.86 -19.72
C SER A 179 -8.68 7.88 -20.81
N GLY A 180 -9.17 9.13 -20.68
CA GLY A 180 -8.85 10.21 -21.61
C GLY A 180 -7.40 10.67 -21.50
N VAL A 181 -6.89 10.79 -20.27
CA VAL A 181 -5.49 11.13 -19.98
C VAL A 181 -4.55 10.10 -20.59
N MET A 182 -4.74 8.82 -20.26
CA MET A 182 -3.83 7.76 -20.72
C MET A 182 -3.87 7.60 -22.25
N GLU A 183 -5.07 7.67 -22.85
CA GLU A 183 -5.24 7.65 -24.30
C GLU A 183 -4.50 8.83 -24.97
N GLU A 184 -4.63 10.05 -24.45
CA GLU A 184 -3.97 11.20 -25.07
C GLU A 184 -2.46 11.22 -24.85
N LEU A 185 -1.97 10.87 -23.66
CA LEU A 185 -0.54 10.76 -23.39
C LEU A 185 0.12 9.72 -24.31
N ASP A 186 -0.57 8.60 -24.55
CA ASP A 186 -0.11 7.55 -25.46
C ASP A 186 -0.09 8.03 -26.91
N ARG A 187 -1.17 8.68 -27.37
CA ARG A 187 -1.28 9.26 -28.72
C ARG A 187 -0.18 10.28 -29.00
N GLN A 188 0.18 11.09 -28.00
CA GLN A 188 1.19 12.14 -28.11
C GLN A 188 2.63 11.62 -27.92
N GLY A 189 2.82 10.33 -27.61
CA GLY A 189 4.12 9.70 -27.37
C GLY A 189 4.72 10.00 -25.98
N VAL A 190 3.98 10.67 -25.09
CA VAL A 190 4.41 10.98 -23.73
C VAL A 190 4.36 9.73 -22.85
N TRP A 191 3.37 8.86 -23.03
CA TRP A 191 3.20 7.67 -22.18
C TRP A 191 4.43 6.75 -22.13
N SER A 192 5.15 6.64 -23.25
CA SER A 192 6.38 5.84 -23.34
C SER A 192 7.57 6.43 -22.57
N THR A 193 7.52 7.71 -22.17
CA THR A 193 8.56 8.34 -21.34
C THR A 193 8.33 8.08 -19.83
N VAL A 194 7.10 7.74 -19.43
CA VAL A 194 6.70 7.55 -18.03
C VAL A 194 7.28 6.26 -17.46
N ALA A 195 7.88 6.31 -16.27
CA ALA A 195 8.41 5.13 -15.58
C ALA A 195 7.35 4.44 -14.71
N VAL A 196 6.58 5.23 -13.96
CA VAL A 196 5.60 4.73 -12.98
C VAL A 196 4.32 5.54 -13.01
N VAL A 197 3.19 4.91 -12.68
CA VAL A 197 1.87 5.55 -12.60
C VAL A 197 1.26 5.25 -11.24
N GLY A 198 1.15 6.27 -10.40
CA GLY A 198 0.51 6.20 -9.08
C GLY A 198 -0.97 6.54 -9.20
N SER A 199 -1.82 5.77 -8.55
CA SER A 199 -3.27 5.97 -8.60
C SER A 199 -3.98 5.57 -7.31
N LEU A 200 -5.09 6.24 -6.99
CA LEU A 200 -5.96 5.89 -5.87
C LEU A 200 -7.44 5.91 -6.30
N SER A 201 -8.29 5.21 -5.55
CA SER A 201 -9.74 5.18 -5.76
C SER A 201 -10.13 5.00 -7.23
N GLY A 202 -11.09 5.76 -7.74
CA GLY A 202 -11.51 5.70 -9.15
C GLY A 202 -10.36 5.77 -10.19
N GLY A 203 -9.29 6.52 -9.92
CA GLY A 203 -8.12 6.59 -10.80
C GLY A 203 -7.41 5.23 -10.94
N CYS A 204 -7.48 4.37 -9.92
CA CYS A 204 -6.84 3.06 -9.95
C CYS A 204 -7.64 2.01 -10.73
N TRP A 205 -8.97 2.14 -10.84
CA TRP A 205 -9.81 1.09 -11.42
C TRP A 205 -9.55 0.89 -12.92
N GLY A 206 -9.43 1.99 -13.68
CA GLY A 206 -9.11 1.96 -15.10
C GLY A 206 -7.70 1.45 -15.37
N LEU A 207 -6.72 1.91 -14.58
CA LEU A 207 -5.33 1.46 -14.67
C LEU A 207 -5.20 -0.04 -14.34
N THR A 208 -5.93 -0.51 -13.33
CA THR A 208 -5.98 -1.92 -12.93
C THR A 208 -6.45 -2.80 -14.09
N ALA A 209 -7.57 -2.44 -14.71
CA ALA A 209 -8.14 -3.20 -15.81
C ALA A 209 -7.25 -3.19 -17.08
N ASN A 210 -6.43 -2.17 -17.32
CA ASN A 210 -5.44 -2.19 -18.40
C ASN A 210 -4.23 -3.08 -18.09
N SER A 211 -3.83 -3.12 -16.82
CA SER A 211 -2.56 -3.73 -16.39
C SER A 211 -2.55 -5.27 -16.43
N ILE A 212 -3.69 -5.89 -16.73
CA ILE A 212 -3.87 -7.34 -16.83
C ILE A 212 -4.11 -7.83 -18.27
N ASN A 213 -3.85 -6.97 -19.27
CA ASN A 213 -3.90 -7.32 -20.68
C ASN A 213 -2.86 -6.54 -21.50
N ALA A 214 -2.67 -6.94 -22.75
CA ALA A 214 -1.68 -6.36 -23.67
C ALA A 214 -2.19 -5.15 -24.46
N LEU A 215 -3.42 -4.67 -24.24
CA LEU A 215 -4.00 -3.59 -25.03
C LEU A 215 -3.27 -2.26 -24.74
N ASP A 216 -3.00 -1.51 -25.81
CA ASP A 216 -2.59 -0.11 -25.73
C ASP A 216 -3.75 0.80 -25.30
N PHE A 217 -3.47 2.08 -25.01
CA PHE A 217 -4.48 2.99 -24.52
C PHE A 217 -5.39 3.56 -25.62
N GLN A 218 -4.94 3.57 -26.88
CA GLN A 218 -5.80 3.91 -28.01
C GLN A 218 -6.97 2.92 -28.14
N THR A 219 -6.72 1.65 -27.88
CA THR A 219 -7.73 0.58 -27.93
C THR A 219 -8.47 0.45 -26.60
N PHE A 220 -7.74 0.45 -25.49
CA PHE A 220 -8.30 0.21 -24.17
C PHE A 220 -9.14 1.38 -23.64
N GLY A 221 -8.76 2.64 -23.95
CA GLY A 221 -9.49 3.83 -23.49
C GLY A 221 -10.98 3.82 -23.90
N PRO A 222 -11.30 3.70 -25.20
CA PRO A 222 -12.68 3.57 -25.68
C PRO A 222 -13.43 2.38 -25.08
N LEU A 223 -12.76 1.22 -24.98
CA LEU A 223 -13.35 0.01 -24.40
C LEU A 223 -13.69 0.20 -22.92
N LEU A 224 -12.80 0.82 -22.15
CA LEU A 224 -13.02 1.12 -20.73
C LEU A 224 -14.22 2.05 -20.55
N ARG A 225 -14.38 3.07 -21.40
CA ARG A 225 -15.55 3.96 -21.36
C ARG A 225 -16.84 3.23 -21.70
N GLN A 226 -16.82 2.36 -22.72
CA GLN A 226 -17.98 1.53 -23.06
C GLN A 226 -18.36 0.60 -21.89
N ARG A 227 -17.38 0.01 -21.22
CA ARG A 227 -17.59 -0.80 -20.00
C ARG A 227 -18.17 0.05 -18.87
N ALA A 228 -17.62 1.25 -18.66
CA ALA A 228 -18.09 2.16 -17.63
C ALA A 228 -19.55 2.63 -17.84
N GLN A 229 -19.97 2.83 -19.10
CA GLN A 229 -21.37 3.15 -19.45
C GLN A 229 -22.34 2.00 -19.13
N ASN A 230 -21.86 0.76 -19.18
CA ASN A 230 -22.65 -0.45 -18.94
C ASN A 230 -22.35 -1.06 -17.56
N THR A 231 -21.91 -0.24 -16.61
CA THR A 231 -21.57 -0.69 -15.26
C THR A 231 -22.76 -1.35 -14.57
N ILE A 232 -22.48 -2.42 -13.83
CA ILE A 232 -23.51 -3.09 -13.02
C ILE A 232 -23.85 -2.28 -11.77
N ILE A 233 -22.91 -1.47 -11.27
CA ILE A 233 -23.06 -0.67 -10.03
C ILE A 233 -24.14 0.42 -10.15
N ALA A 234 -24.45 0.84 -11.37
CA ALA A 234 -25.50 1.84 -11.61
C ALA A 234 -26.88 1.23 -11.86
N LYS A 235 -26.98 -0.11 -11.87
CA LYS A 235 -28.25 -0.81 -12.07
C LYS A 235 -29.04 -0.86 -10.76
N PRO A 236 -30.36 -1.11 -10.81
CA PRO A 236 -31.11 -1.41 -9.59
C PRO A 236 -30.44 -2.54 -8.81
N LEU A 237 -30.47 -2.45 -7.48
CA LEU A 237 -29.81 -3.41 -6.59
C LEU A 237 -30.24 -4.85 -6.87
N GLU A 238 -31.47 -5.09 -7.34
CA GLU A 238 -31.97 -6.39 -7.75
C GLU A 238 -31.18 -6.99 -8.93
N GLU A 239 -30.79 -6.16 -9.90
CA GLU A 239 -29.97 -6.57 -11.05
C GLU A 239 -28.52 -6.84 -10.62
N GLU A 240 -27.95 -5.98 -9.76
CA GLU A 240 -26.63 -6.22 -9.16
C GLU A 240 -26.58 -7.58 -8.46
N VAL A 241 -27.55 -7.83 -7.59
CA VAL A 241 -27.71 -9.10 -6.86
C VAL A 241 -27.86 -10.26 -7.83
N LYS A 242 -28.70 -10.12 -8.87
CA LYS A 242 -28.88 -11.16 -9.89
C LYS A 242 -27.56 -11.50 -10.58
N MET A 243 -26.76 -10.49 -10.93
CA MET A 243 -25.46 -10.71 -11.58
C MET A 243 -24.46 -11.43 -10.65
N LEU A 244 -24.42 -11.05 -9.37
CA LEU A 244 -23.59 -11.74 -8.37
C LEU A 244 -23.95 -13.23 -8.26
N PHE A 245 -25.25 -13.56 -8.21
CA PHE A 245 -25.68 -14.95 -8.19
C PHE A 245 -25.43 -15.69 -9.51
N GLN A 246 -25.47 -15.00 -10.65
CA GLN A 246 -25.11 -15.58 -11.95
C GLN A 246 -23.62 -15.92 -12.07
N MET A 247 -22.73 -15.27 -11.30
CA MET A 247 -21.33 -15.69 -11.18
C MET A 247 -21.17 -17.07 -10.49
N GLY A 248 -22.23 -17.60 -9.89
CA GLY A 248 -22.28 -18.93 -9.31
C GLY A 248 -21.17 -19.14 -8.28
N ASN A 249 -20.43 -20.25 -8.45
CA ASN A 249 -19.39 -20.67 -7.50
C ASN A 249 -18.30 -19.61 -7.31
N ALA A 250 -17.93 -18.82 -8.32
CA ALA A 250 -16.88 -17.81 -8.17
C ALA A 250 -17.21 -16.74 -7.11
N PHE A 251 -18.49 -16.36 -7.00
CA PHE A 251 -18.96 -15.42 -5.98
C PHE A 251 -18.92 -16.03 -4.58
N THR A 252 -19.43 -17.26 -4.42
CA THR A 252 -19.42 -17.96 -3.13
C THR A 252 -18.01 -18.34 -2.69
N ASP A 253 -17.15 -18.71 -3.64
CA ASP A 253 -15.77 -19.10 -3.41
C ASP A 253 -14.92 -17.90 -2.97
N ALA A 254 -15.17 -16.70 -3.49
CA ALA A 254 -14.51 -15.47 -3.03
C ALA A 254 -14.77 -15.21 -1.54
N LEU A 255 -16.05 -15.31 -1.12
CA LEU A 255 -16.44 -15.14 0.27
C LEU A 255 -15.96 -16.30 1.17
N ALA A 256 -16.01 -17.53 0.66
CA ALA A 256 -15.53 -18.71 1.38
C ALA A 256 -14.02 -18.69 1.59
N ARG A 257 -13.25 -18.20 0.60
CA ARG A 257 -11.81 -17.98 0.71
C ARG A 257 -11.49 -17.10 1.91
N ASP A 258 -12.18 -15.98 2.08
CA ASP A 258 -11.95 -15.10 3.24
C ASP A 258 -12.17 -15.83 4.56
N ILE A 259 -13.31 -16.53 4.71
CA ILE A 259 -13.65 -17.29 5.92
C ILE A 259 -12.60 -18.35 6.25
N ILE A 260 -12.21 -19.13 5.24
CA ILE A 260 -11.28 -20.25 5.40
C ILE A 260 -9.89 -19.79 5.85
N PHE A 261 -9.44 -18.64 5.36
CA PHE A 261 -8.11 -18.12 5.68
C PHE A 261 -8.12 -17.05 6.78
N GLY A 262 -9.23 -16.94 7.52
CA GLY A 262 -9.34 -16.12 8.73
C GLY A 262 -9.53 -14.62 8.47
N ASP A 263 -9.89 -14.24 7.24
CA ASP A 263 -10.35 -12.90 6.91
C ASP A 263 -11.85 -12.77 7.19
N THR A 264 -12.30 -11.56 7.52
CA THR A 264 -13.73 -11.28 7.71
C THR A 264 -14.37 -10.93 6.37
N PRO A 265 -15.37 -11.68 5.88
CA PRO A 265 -16.12 -11.27 4.70
C PRO A 265 -16.70 -9.87 4.90
N SER A 266 -16.49 -9.01 3.91
CA SER A 266 -16.85 -7.59 4.03
C SER A 266 -17.58 -7.09 2.79
N VAL A 267 -18.27 -5.96 2.95
CA VAL A 267 -18.89 -5.19 1.87
C VAL A 267 -17.92 -4.92 0.72
N ILE A 268 -16.64 -4.76 1.05
CA ILE A 268 -15.57 -4.48 0.08
C ILE A 268 -15.32 -5.65 -0.87
N GLU A 269 -15.56 -6.90 -0.46
CA GLU A 269 -15.46 -8.04 -1.36
C GLU A 269 -16.54 -7.97 -2.45
N ILE A 270 -17.79 -7.73 -2.05
CA ILE A 270 -18.92 -7.57 -2.98
C ILE A 270 -18.68 -6.37 -3.90
N TYR A 271 -18.25 -5.25 -3.34
CA TYR A 271 -17.95 -4.05 -4.11
C TYR A 271 -16.82 -4.29 -5.13
N GLY A 272 -15.76 -4.98 -4.73
CA GLY A 272 -14.67 -5.39 -5.62
C GLY A 272 -15.11 -6.30 -6.76
N ILE A 273 -16.06 -7.22 -6.50
CA ILE A 273 -16.68 -8.07 -7.52
C ILE A 273 -17.53 -7.24 -8.48
N LEU A 274 -18.34 -6.31 -7.98
CA LEU A 274 -19.15 -5.43 -8.84
C LEU A 274 -18.29 -4.50 -9.70
N LEU A 275 -17.17 -3.99 -9.16
CA LEU A 275 -16.18 -3.24 -9.92
C LEU A 275 -15.56 -4.10 -11.02
N ALA A 276 -15.15 -5.33 -10.71
CA ALA A 276 -14.63 -6.25 -11.70
C ALA A 276 -15.69 -6.51 -12.79
N LEU A 277 -16.93 -6.88 -12.42
CA LEU A 277 -18.03 -7.11 -13.37
C LEU A 277 -18.29 -5.92 -14.29
N SER A 278 -18.02 -4.71 -13.80
CA SER A 278 -18.20 -3.48 -14.56
C SER A 278 -17.03 -3.18 -15.51
N LEU A 279 -15.80 -3.58 -15.17
CA LEU A 279 -14.60 -3.07 -15.82
C LEU A 279 -13.72 -4.14 -16.47
N PHE A 280 -13.87 -5.40 -16.09
CA PHE A 280 -13.16 -6.53 -16.68
C PHE A 280 -13.94 -7.11 -17.87
N SER A 281 -13.22 -7.82 -18.73
CA SER A 281 -13.78 -8.64 -19.81
C SER A 281 -14.45 -9.89 -19.25
N LYS A 282 -15.31 -10.53 -20.05
CA LYS A 282 -15.94 -11.80 -19.67
C LYS A 282 -14.93 -12.90 -19.34
N GLU A 283 -13.80 -12.94 -20.04
CA GLU A 283 -12.74 -13.91 -19.79
C GLU A 283 -12.04 -13.66 -18.45
N GLU A 284 -11.72 -12.39 -18.16
CA GLU A 284 -11.14 -11.98 -16.88
C GLU A 284 -12.09 -12.28 -15.71
N ILE A 285 -13.39 -12.05 -15.88
CA ILE A 285 -14.42 -12.43 -14.90
C ILE A 285 -14.46 -13.94 -14.65
N GLY A 286 -14.38 -14.75 -15.71
CA GLY A 286 -14.31 -16.22 -15.57
C GLY A 286 -13.11 -16.70 -14.76
N ARG A 287 -12.08 -15.86 -14.58
CA ARG A 287 -10.84 -16.14 -13.86
C ARG A 287 -10.68 -15.30 -12.59
N TYR A 288 -11.74 -14.66 -12.08
CA TYR A 288 -11.71 -13.69 -10.98
C TYR A 288 -10.77 -14.06 -9.82
N LEU A 289 -10.92 -15.27 -9.25
CA LEU A 289 -10.14 -15.74 -8.10
C LEU A 289 -8.65 -15.96 -8.37
N SER A 290 -8.26 -16.04 -9.64
CA SER A 290 -6.88 -16.26 -10.07
C SER A 290 -6.17 -14.98 -10.53
N ILE A 291 -6.91 -13.88 -10.71
CA ILE A 291 -6.35 -12.59 -11.09
C ILE A 291 -6.05 -11.82 -9.82
N SER A 292 -4.77 -11.48 -9.62
CA SER A 292 -4.24 -10.78 -8.45
C SER A 292 -3.17 -9.77 -8.88
N LEU A 293 -2.50 -9.10 -7.94
CA LEU A 293 -1.47 -8.12 -8.25
C LEU A 293 -0.34 -8.70 -9.13
N ASP A 294 0.15 -9.91 -8.81
CA ASP A 294 1.22 -10.54 -9.58
C ASP A 294 0.78 -10.99 -10.99
N SER A 295 -0.54 -11.04 -11.26
CA SER A 295 -1.06 -11.29 -12.61
C SER A 295 -0.77 -10.15 -13.59
N MET A 296 -0.34 -8.98 -13.11
CA MET A 296 0.10 -7.86 -13.96
C MET A 296 1.53 -8.05 -14.47
N VAL A 297 2.37 -8.84 -13.78
CA VAL A 297 3.79 -9.02 -14.10
C VAL A 297 4.05 -9.37 -15.57
N PRO A 298 3.31 -10.31 -16.21
CA PRO A 298 3.52 -10.63 -17.62
C PRO A 298 3.33 -9.46 -18.60
N PHE A 299 2.60 -8.41 -18.21
CA PHE A 299 2.26 -7.26 -19.06
C PHE A 299 3.12 -6.02 -18.79
N VAL A 300 3.90 -6.02 -17.71
CA VAL A 300 4.73 -4.87 -17.32
C VAL A 300 6.22 -5.19 -17.23
N ALA A 301 6.59 -6.45 -16.97
CA ALA A 301 7.98 -6.83 -16.66
C ALA A 301 8.97 -6.72 -17.82
N ASP A 302 8.50 -6.46 -19.05
CA ASP A 302 9.33 -6.18 -20.23
C ASP A 302 9.65 -4.68 -20.41
N GLY A 303 9.05 -3.81 -19.58
CA GLY A 303 9.24 -2.36 -19.63
C GLY A 303 8.44 -1.65 -20.71
N GLN A 304 7.52 -2.31 -21.44
CA GLN A 304 6.74 -1.64 -22.50
C GLN A 304 5.64 -0.72 -21.93
N LYS A 305 5.07 -1.09 -20.78
CA LYS A 305 4.12 -0.26 -20.02
C LYS A 305 4.78 0.37 -18.78
N PRO A 306 4.39 1.58 -18.36
CA PRO A 306 4.72 2.10 -17.04
C PRO A 306 4.29 1.14 -15.92
N LEU A 307 5.02 1.14 -14.80
CA LEU A 307 4.65 0.32 -13.65
C LEU A 307 3.42 0.91 -12.94
N PRO A 308 2.31 0.17 -12.80
CA PRO A 308 1.16 0.64 -12.03
C PRO A 308 1.44 0.53 -10.53
N ILE A 309 1.07 1.57 -9.79
CA ILE A 309 1.12 1.61 -8.33
C ILE A 309 -0.25 2.05 -7.83
N PHE A 310 -0.86 1.22 -6.98
CA PHE A 310 -2.13 1.52 -6.32
C PHE A 310 -1.88 1.80 -4.84
N THR A 311 -2.84 2.43 -4.18
CA THR A 311 -2.66 2.77 -2.77
C THR A 311 -3.94 2.76 -1.96
N ALA A 312 -3.78 2.40 -0.69
CA ALA A 312 -4.82 2.40 0.33
C ALA A 312 -4.18 2.70 1.70
N ASN A 313 -5.02 3.01 2.68
CA ASN A 313 -4.59 3.38 4.02
C ASN A 313 -5.14 2.40 5.05
N ALA A 314 -4.40 2.23 6.15
CA ALA A 314 -4.89 1.55 7.33
C ALA A 314 -4.85 2.48 8.55
N PRO A 315 -5.95 2.66 9.32
CA PRO A 315 -5.92 3.50 10.50
C PRO A 315 -4.88 3.01 11.52
N ASN A 316 -4.11 3.93 12.07
CA ASN A 316 -3.24 3.64 13.20
C ASN A 316 -4.09 3.64 14.48
N GLU A 317 -4.17 2.49 15.17
CA GLU A 317 -5.01 2.36 16.39
C GLU A 317 -4.58 3.30 17.54
N ASN A 318 -3.35 3.80 17.52
CA ASN A 318 -2.76 4.62 18.57
C ASN A 318 -2.74 6.13 18.25
N THR A 319 -2.98 6.52 17.00
CA THR A 319 -2.90 7.91 16.56
C THR A 319 -4.09 8.28 15.66
N LEU A 320 -4.18 9.54 15.23
CA LEU A 320 -5.14 9.95 14.19
C LEU A 320 -4.57 9.80 12.77
N ALA A 321 -3.34 9.28 12.65
CA ALA A 321 -2.68 9.08 11.37
C ALA A 321 -3.08 7.74 10.74
N TYR A 322 -2.71 7.57 9.48
CA TYR A 322 -2.85 6.33 8.73
C TYR A 322 -1.48 5.72 8.47
N TYR A 323 -1.41 4.40 8.46
CA TYR A 323 -0.36 3.67 7.77
C TYR A 323 -0.69 3.66 6.28
N TRP A 324 0.18 4.24 5.48
CA TRP A 324 0.07 4.27 4.03
C TRP A 324 0.59 2.98 3.43
N PHE A 325 -0.16 2.40 2.50
CA PHE A 325 0.24 1.19 1.77
C PHE A 325 0.30 1.45 0.28
N GLU A 326 1.34 0.91 -0.35
CA GLU A 326 1.39 0.75 -1.80
C GLU A 326 1.17 -0.70 -2.22
N PHE A 327 0.59 -0.85 -3.41
CA PHE A 327 0.36 -2.13 -4.06
C PHE A 327 0.93 -2.05 -5.48
N THR A 328 1.96 -2.84 -5.73
CA THR A 328 2.58 -3.00 -7.06
C THR A 328 2.42 -4.44 -7.53
N PRO A 329 2.69 -4.74 -8.82
CA PRO A 329 2.77 -6.11 -9.30
C PRO A 329 3.81 -6.98 -8.58
N TYR A 330 4.79 -6.37 -7.92
CA TYR A 330 5.94 -7.06 -7.32
C TYR A 330 5.84 -7.19 -5.80
N GLU A 331 5.43 -6.11 -5.12
CA GLU A 331 5.34 -6.05 -3.66
C GLU A 331 4.17 -5.20 -3.15
N VAL A 332 3.77 -5.48 -1.91
CA VAL A 332 2.91 -4.62 -1.09
C VAL A 332 3.75 -4.12 0.07
N ALA A 333 3.83 -2.81 0.24
CA ALA A 333 4.70 -2.16 1.22
C ALA A 333 3.97 -1.09 2.01
N SER A 334 4.39 -0.88 3.25
CA SER A 334 3.99 0.29 4.04
C SER A 334 5.21 1.07 4.49
N TYR A 335 5.20 2.37 4.21
CA TYR A 335 6.26 3.31 4.55
C TYR A 335 6.35 3.52 6.07
N ASP A 336 5.21 3.69 6.72
CA ASP A 336 5.09 3.90 8.16
C ASP A 336 5.46 2.65 8.96
N LEU A 337 5.04 1.48 8.48
CA LEU A 337 5.39 0.20 9.10
C LEU A 337 6.76 -0.31 8.69
N LYS A 338 7.46 0.38 7.78
CA LYS A 338 8.83 0.05 7.41
C LYS A 338 9.01 -1.41 6.94
N THR A 339 7.98 -1.95 6.32
CA THR A 339 7.89 -3.38 5.98
C THR A 339 7.19 -3.60 4.65
N ALA A 340 7.60 -4.64 3.92
CA ALA A 340 7.03 -5.05 2.64
C ALA A 340 7.00 -6.57 2.49
N VAL A 341 6.12 -7.07 1.63
CA VAL A 341 6.02 -8.48 1.23
C VAL A 341 5.82 -8.60 -0.28
N PRO A 342 6.23 -9.71 -0.91
CA PRO A 342 5.88 -9.96 -2.30
C PRO A 342 4.37 -9.87 -2.54
N ALA A 343 3.96 -9.34 -3.69
CA ALA A 343 2.55 -9.08 -3.99
C ALA A 343 1.67 -10.35 -3.90
N TRP A 344 2.19 -11.48 -4.37
CA TRP A 344 1.53 -12.79 -4.28
C TRP A 344 1.36 -13.30 -2.83
N ALA A 345 2.13 -12.76 -1.88
CA ALA A 345 2.12 -13.17 -0.49
C ALA A 345 1.23 -12.30 0.41
N TRP A 346 0.74 -11.17 -0.11
CA TRP A 346 -0.20 -10.34 0.62
C TRP A 346 -1.53 -11.09 0.85
N GLY A 347 -2.11 -10.92 2.03
CA GLY A 347 -3.25 -11.73 2.52
C GLY A 347 -2.87 -13.05 3.21
N ARG A 348 -1.58 -13.39 3.33
CA ARG A 348 -1.11 -14.49 4.19
C ARG A 348 -0.96 -14.01 5.64
N GLU A 349 -1.11 -14.92 6.58
CA GLU A 349 -0.74 -14.67 7.97
C GLU A 349 0.79 -14.71 8.10
N PHE A 350 1.37 -13.72 8.77
CA PHE A 350 2.79 -13.66 9.10
C PHE A 350 2.99 -13.70 10.61
N ARG A 351 4.06 -14.34 11.06
CA ARG A 351 4.53 -14.26 12.45
C ARG A 351 6.03 -14.04 12.48
N LYS A 352 6.48 -12.99 13.16
CA LYS A 352 7.90 -12.66 13.28
C LYS A 352 8.60 -12.59 11.91
N GLY A 353 7.91 -11.98 10.93
CA GLY A 353 8.44 -11.76 9.58
C GLY A 353 8.38 -12.97 8.63
N VAL A 354 7.71 -14.06 8.99
CA VAL A 354 7.60 -15.26 8.13
C VAL A 354 6.15 -15.66 7.92
N SER A 355 5.77 -15.96 6.67
CA SER A 355 4.42 -16.45 6.36
C SER A 355 4.18 -17.81 6.99
N VAL A 356 3.06 -17.97 7.70
CA VAL A 356 2.66 -19.23 8.37
C VAL A 356 1.46 -19.91 7.73
N THR A 357 0.74 -19.23 6.83
CA THR A 357 -0.33 -19.79 6.01
C THR A 357 -0.01 -19.69 4.51
N SER A 358 -0.78 -20.41 3.69
CA SER A 358 -0.64 -20.43 2.23
C SER A 358 -1.96 -20.19 1.47
N PRO A 359 -2.77 -19.15 1.80
CA PRO A 359 -3.88 -18.75 0.95
C PRO A 359 -3.42 -18.44 -0.49
N PRO A 360 -4.31 -18.61 -1.48
CA PRO A 360 -4.10 -18.01 -2.78
C PRO A 360 -3.99 -16.47 -2.65
N PRO A 361 -3.27 -15.81 -3.58
CA PRO A 361 -3.18 -14.35 -3.62
C PRO A 361 -4.56 -13.69 -3.58
N VAL A 362 -4.62 -12.49 -2.99
CA VAL A 362 -5.87 -11.73 -2.89
C VAL A 362 -6.38 -11.36 -4.29
N PRO A 363 -7.65 -11.62 -4.63
CA PRO A 363 -8.22 -11.25 -5.91
C PRO A 363 -8.09 -9.75 -6.20
N LEU A 364 -7.79 -9.41 -7.44
CA LEU A 364 -7.53 -8.03 -7.86
C LEU A 364 -8.78 -7.14 -7.72
N GLY A 365 -9.98 -7.72 -7.87
CA GLY A 365 -11.23 -7.01 -7.59
C GLY A 365 -11.31 -6.53 -6.14
N LYS A 366 -10.86 -7.33 -5.17
CA LYS A 366 -10.79 -6.91 -3.77
C LYS A 366 -9.81 -5.76 -3.57
N VAL A 367 -8.67 -5.75 -4.26
CA VAL A 367 -7.73 -4.61 -4.24
C VAL A 367 -8.39 -3.34 -4.77
N MET A 368 -9.14 -3.42 -5.89
CA MET A 368 -9.91 -2.29 -6.42
C MET A 368 -10.96 -1.79 -5.42
N GLY A 369 -11.65 -2.72 -4.75
CA GLY A 369 -12.63 -2.41 -3.70
C GLY A 369 -11.99 -1.72 -2.49
N ILE A 370 -10.81 -2.17 -2.07
CA ILE A 370 -10.04 -1.56 -0.97
C ILE A 370 -9.60 -0.14 -1.34
N CYS A 371 -8.99 0.02 -2.51
CA CYS A 371 -8.50 1.30 -2.97
C CYS A 371 -9.64 2.30 -3.21
N GLY A 372 -10.87 1.82 -3.47
CA GLY A 372 -12.06 2.63 -3.76
C GLY A 372 -13.15 2.59 -2.70
N SER A 373 -12.83 2.20 -1.46
CA SER A 373 -13.82 1.87 -0.44
C SER A 373 -14.71 3.04 -0.02
N ALA A 374 -14.34 4.30 -0.31
CA ALA A 374 -15.10 5.49 0.12
C ALA A 374 -16.49 5.60 -0.52
N VAL A 375 -16.71 4.95 -1.66
CA VAL A 375 -17.96 5.02 -2.44
C VAL A 375 -18.70 3.69 -2.54
N SER A 376 -18.42 2.75 -1.64
CA SER A 376 -19.04 1.41 -1.67
C SER A 376 -20.55 1.43 -1.32
N LEU A 377 -21.21 0.29 -1.47
CA LEU A 377 -22.59 0.11 -1.02
C LEU A 377 -22.68 0.19 0.51
N SER A 378 -23.85 0.58 1.04
CA SER A 378 -24.04 0.57 2.48
C SER A 378 -24.10 -0.87 3.02
N THR A 379 -23.64 -1.08 4.25
CA THR A 379 -23.68 -2.41 4.89
C THR A 379 -25.12 -2.93 5.00
N LYS A 380 -26.09 -2.03 5.25
CA LYS A 380 -27.51 -2.38 5.39
C LYS A 380 -28.09 -2.93 4.09
N ASP A 381 -27.78 -2.30 2.97
CA ASP A 381 -28.28 -2.73 1.65
C ASP A 381 -27.70 -4.09 1.29
N ILE A 382 -26.39 -4.28 1.49
CA ILE A 382 -25.73 -5.56 1.21
C ILE A 382 -26.27 -6.70 2.07
N TYR A 383 -26.46 -6.49 3.38
CA TYR A 383 -26.99 -7.53 4.24
C TYR A 383 -28.40 -7.95 3.78
N ASN A 384 -29.28 -6.97 3.52
CA ASN A 384 -30.67 -7.20 3.18
C ASN A 384 -30.90 -7.76 1.76
N HIS A 385 -29.94 -7.65 0.84
CA HIS A 385 -30.16 -8.05 -0.55
C HIS A 385 -29.22 -9.15 -1.03
N VAL A 386 -28.01 -9.24 -0.45
CA VAL A 386 -26.96 -10.18 -0.85
C VAL A 386 -26.69 -11.20 0.24
N LEU A 387 -26.13 -10.77 1.39
CA LEU A 387 -25.51 -11.70 2.34
C LEU A 387 -26.52 -12.62 3.05
N ARG A 388 -27.72 -12.13 3.40
CA ARG A 388 -28.74 -12.99 4.06
C ARG A 388 -29.24 -14.15 3.18
N LYS A 389 -29.08 -14.04 1.86
CA LYS A 389 -29.50 -15.06 0.89
C LYS A 389 -28.43 -16.13 0.70
N LEU A 390 -27.19 -15.87 1.12
CA LEU A 390 -26.09 -16.83 1.05
C LEU A 390 -26.19 -17.84 2.17
N LYS A 391 -25.83 -19.09 1.84
CA LYS A 391 -25.76 -20.17 2.81
C LYS A 391 -24.30 -20.56 3.08
N PRO A 392 -23.98 -20.93 4.33
CA PRO A 392 -24.90 -20.99 5.46
C PRO A 392 -25.06 -19.62 6.15
N GLU A 393 -26.31 -19.20 6.38
CA GLU A 393 -26.72 -17.82 6.73
C GLU A 393 -26.12 -17.31 8.05
N PHE A 394 -25.81 -18.22 8.98
CA PHE A 394 -25.25 -17.88 10.28
C PHE A 394 -23.90 -17.14 10.19
N ILE A 395 -23.13 -17.40 9.13
CA ILE A 395 -21.81 -16.79 8.90
C ILE A 395 -21.96 -15.26 8.79
N PHE A 396 -23.04 -14.81 8.16
CA PHE A 396 -23.30 -13.39 7.91
C PHE A 396 -24.28 -12.77 8.92
N LYS A 397 -24.85 -13.56 9.85
CA LYS A 397 -25.86 -13.10 10.81
C LYS A 397 -25.37 -11.93 11.67
N HIS A 398 -24.10 -11.92 12.04
CA HIS A 398 -23.50 -10.91 12.91
C HIS A 398 -23.38 -9.54 12.22
N LEU A 399 -23.34 -9.51 10.89
CA LEU A 399 -23.39 -8.24 10.14
C LEU A 399 -24.74 -7.54 10.29
N LYS A 400 -25.84 -8.28 10.53
CA LYS A 400 -27.17 -7.70 10.80
C LYS A 400 -27.15 -6.70 11.94
N GLU A 401 -26.46 -7.04 13.03
CA GLU A 401 -26.42 -6.23 14.25
C GLU A 401 -25.68 -4.91 14.00
N VAL A 402 -24.61 -4.95 13.20
CA VAL A 402 -23.86 -3.76 12.75
C VAL A 402 -24.71 -2.87 11.85
N THR A 403 -25.53 -3.45 10.96
CA THR A 403 -26.40 -2.68 10.06
C THR A 403 -27.54 -1.94 10.75
N ASN A 404 -27.92 -2.35 11.96
CA ASN A 404 -29.00 -1.73 12.72
C ASN A 404 -28.57 -0.46 13.47
N VAL A 405 -27.27 -0.16 13.53
CA VAL A 405 -26.77 1.10 14.09
C VAL A 405 -26.99 2.21 13.05
N PRO A 406 -27.84 3.23 13.31
CA PRO A 406 -28.30 4.19 12.30
C PRO A 406 -27.17 4.92 11.56
N LEU A 407 -26.09 5.23 12.29
CA LEU A 407 -24.91 5.90 11.74
C LEU A 407 -23.99 4.95 10.97
N ILE A 408 -23.88 3.67 11.37
CA ILE A 408 -22.95 2.71 10.77
C ILE A 408 -23.57 2.01 9.56
N GLY A 409 -24.86 1.69 9.62
CA GLY A 409 -25.57 1.03 8.53
C GLY A 409 -25.68 1.87 7.24
N SER A 410 -25.43 3.19 7.34
CA SER A 410 -25.44 4.15 6.22
C SER A 410 -24.03 4.57 5.75
N ILE A 411 -22.96 4.19 6.46
CA ILE A 411 -21.58 4.51 6.06
C ILE A 411 -21.20 3.68 4.83
N ARG A 412 -20.74 4.38 3.78
CA ARG A 412 -20.24 3.80 2.53
C ARG A 412 -18.74 3.56 2.52
N ALA A 413 -18.01 4.13 3.47
CA ALA A 413 -16.59 3.90 3.70
C ALA A 413 -16.42 2.80 4.76
N PHE A 414 -16.62 1.53 4.39
CA PHE A 414 -16.50 0.42 5.33
C PHE A 414 -15.16 -0.28 5.18
N PRO A 415 -14.43 -0.52 6.29
CA PRO A 415 -13.15 -1.17 6.19
C PRO A 415 -13.26 -2.66 5.88
N THR A 416 -12.21 -3.20 5.28
CA THR A 416 -11.97 -4.65 5.24
C THR A 416 -10.70 -4.97 5.99
N THR A 417 -10.61 -6.17 6.58
CA THR A 417 -9.43 -6.58 7.32
C THR A 417 -8.54 -7.46 6.47
N GLN A 418 -7.23 -7.29 6.58
CA GLN A 418 -6.22 -8.18 6.00
C GLN A 418 -5.14 -8.47 7.01
N HIS A 419 -4.54 -9.66 6.94
CA HIS A 419 -3.42 -10.05 7.79
C HIS A 419 -2.30 -9.02 7.74
N ASN A 420 -1.89 -8.56 8.92
CA ASN A 420 -0.78 -7.65 9.08
C ASN A 420 0.54 -8.41 8.89
N PHE A 421 1.25 -8.15 7.81
CA PHE A 421 2.55 -8.80 7.61
C PHE A 421 3.60 -8.39 8.65
N SER A 422 3.42 -7.26 9.34
CA SER A 422 4.31 -6.78 10.40
C SER A 422 4.00 -7.42 11.77
N TYR A 423 3.04 -8.34 11.85
CA TYR A 423 2.62 -8.98 13.09
C TYR A 423 3.79 -9.73 13.79
N LYS A 424 3.99 -9.40 15.07
CA LYS A 424 5.06 -9.91 15.93
C LYS A 424 6.48 -9.64 15.42
N ILE A 425 6.69 -8.62 14.59
CA ILE A 425 8.02 -8.07 14.33
C ILE A 425 8.37 -7.11 15.48
N PRO A 426 9.40 -7.40 16.32
CA PRO A 426 9.71 -6.58 17.47
C PRO A 426 9.97 -5.11 17.13
N GLY A 427 9.34 -4.19 17.86
CA GLY A 427 9.53 -2.75 17.69
C GLY A 427 8.72 -2.14 16.54
N ASN A 428 7.95 -2.95 15.80
CA ASN A 428 7.06 -2.44 14.77
C ASN A 428 5.79 -1.79 15.40
N PRO A 429 5.32 -0.63 14.91
CA PRO A 429 4.12 0.03 15.46
C PRO A 429 2.86 -0.84 15.48
N ALA A 430 2.76 -1.82 14.57
CA ALA A 430 1.63 -2.73 14.45
C ALA A 430 1.94 -4.16 14.95
N GLU A 431 3.02 -4.36 15.73
CA GLU A 431 3.49 -5.71 16.12
C GLU A 431 2.46 -6.55 16.90
N ASN A 432 1.47 -5.91 17.54
CA ASN A 432 0.46 -6.56 18.36
C ASN A 432 -0.92 -6.68 17.68
N THR A 433 -1.05 -6.15 16.48
CA THR A 433 -2.29 -6.14 15.69
C THR A 433 -2.20 -7.23 14.63
N LEU A 434 -3.00 -8.30 14.76
CA LEU A 434 -2.98 -9.44 13.82
C LEU A 434 -3.49 -9.05 12.43
N ASN A 435 -4.55 -8.24 12.38
CA ASN A 435 -5.22 -7.82 11.16
C ASN A 435 -5.28 -6.29 11.10
N LEU A 436 -4.89 -5.72 9.96
CA LEU A 436 -5.07 -4.31 9.68
C LEU A 436 -6.37 -4.06 8.94
N THR A 437 -6.99 -2.94 9.28
CA THR A 437 -8.22 -2.43 8.68
C THR A 437 -7.83 -1.53 7.50
N PHE A 438 -8.25 -1.85 6.29
CA PHE A 438 -7.92 -1.09 5.07
C PHE A 438 -9.10 -0.24 4.60
N VAL A 439 -8.80 0.99 4.18
CA VAL A 439 -9.72 1.98 3.59
C VAL A 439 -9.07 2.71 2.42
N ASP A 440 -9.88 3.33 1.58
CA ASP A 440 -9.46 4.21 0.49
C ASP A 440 -8.48 5.30 0.98
N ALA A 441 -7.35 5.47 0.27
CA ALA A 441 -6.37 6.49 0.60
C ALA A 441 -6.91 7.93 0.46
N GLY A 442 -7.97 8.12 -0.33
CA GLY A 442 -8.71 9.37 -0.44
C GLY A 442 -9.32 9.85 0.89
N MET A 443 -9.41 8.98 1.91
CA MET A 443 -9.74 9.38 3.29
C MET A 443 -8.68 10.28 3.93
N SER A 444 -7.43 10.23 3.45
CA SER A 444 -6.39 11.19 3.79
C SER A 444 -6.40 12.36 2.81
N PHE A 445 -6.10 12.10 1.54
CA PHE A 445 -6.18 13.08 0.46
C PHE A 445 -6.23 12.41 -0.92
N GLY A 446 -6.81 13.11 -1.89
CA GLY A 446 -7.19 12.61 -3.22
C GLY A 446 -6.04 12.41 -4.21
N VAL A 447 -4.84 12.94 -3.95
CA VAL A 447 -3.67 12.87 -4.84
C VAL A 447 -2.62 11.89 -4.29
N PRO A 448 -2.41 10.69 -4.88
CA PRO A 448 -1.54 9.63 -4.35
C PRO A 448 -0.03 9.90 -4.52
N LEU A 449 0.46 11.01 -3.98
CA LEU A 449 1.89 11.35 -4.03
C LEU A 449 2.81 10.44 -3.20
N PRO A 450 2.43 9.94 -2.01
CA PRO A 450 3.37 9.18 -1.17
C PRO A 450 4.09 8.05 -1.92
N PRO A 451 3.40 7.13 -2.66
CA PRO A 451 4.10 6.10 -3.40
C PRO A 451 4.99 6.60 -4.54
N LEU A 452 4.72 7.79 -5.07
CA LEU A 452 5.55 8.38 -6.12
C LEU A 452 6.81 9.03 -5.55
N LEU A 453 6.69 9.78 -4.46
CA LEU A 453 7.80 10.54 -3.88
C LEU A 453 8.90 9.63 -3.31
N HIS A 454 8.54 8.44 -2.82
CA HIS A 454 9.51 7.42 -2.40
C HIS A 454 10.37 6.85 -3.55
N ARG A 455 10.07 7.19 -4.80
CA ARG A 455 10.86 6.84 -5.99
C ARG A 455 11.67 8.01 -6.53
N TYR A 456 11.68 9.17 -5.85
CA TYR A 456 12.43 10.36 -6.25
C TYR A 456 12.30 10.70 -7.75
N PRO A 457 11.07 10.93 -8.25
CA PRO A 457 10.86 11.33 -9.63
C PRO A 457 11.53 12.69 -9.88
N ASP A 458 11.95 12.92 -11.12
CA ASP A 458 12.42 14.24 -11.57
C ASP A 458 11.24 15.09 -12.09
N VAL A 459 10.19 14.43 -12.60
CA VAL A 459 8.98 15.05 -13.13
C VAL A 459 7.75 14.28 -12.65
N ILE A 460 6.73 14.99 -12.19
CA ILE A 460 5.42 14.39 -11.87
C ILE A 460 4.33 15.10 -12.69
N LEU A 461 3.55 14.31 -13.44
CA LEU A 461 2.36 14.76 -14.14
C LEU A 461 1.14 14.39 -13.31
N ILE A 462 0.49 15.35 -12.67
CA ILE A 462 -0.65 15.14 -11.78
C ILE A 462 -1.94 15.48 -12.52
N PHE A 463 -2.86 14.53 -12.59
CA PHE A 463 -4.20 14.71 -13.14
C PHE A 463 -5.23 14.57 -12.03
N ASP A 464 -5.90 15.68 -11.69
CA ASP A 464 -6.78 15.75 -10.53
C ASP A 464 -8.28 15.78 -10.91
N PHE A 465 -8.99 14.71 -10.55
CA PHE A 465 -10.42 14.46 -10.71
C PHE A 465 -11.23 14.69 -9.41
N SER A 466 -10.61 15.25 -8.37
CA SER A 466 -11.20 15.44 -7.04
C SER A 466 -12.41 16.38 -7.07
N ALA A 467 -13.39 16.15 -6.19
CA ALA A 467 -14.60 16.97 -6.14
C ALA A 467 -14.36 18.41 -5.65
N ASN A 468 -13.31 18.63 -4.86
CA ASN A 468 -12.86 19.92 -4.34
C ASN A 468 -11.64 20.47 -5.11
N VAL A 469 -11.45 20.04 -6.36
CA VAL A 469 -10.32 20.49 -7.20
C VAL A 469 -10.25 22.02 -7.34
N ALA A 470 -11.40 22.70 -7.26
CA ALA A 470 -11.50 24.15 -7.37
C ALA A 470 -10.77 24.91 -6.24
N ASP A 471 -10.47 24.26 -5.12
CA ASP A 471 -9.76 24.87 -4.00
C ASP A 471 -8.28 24.40 -3.94
N GLY A 472 -7.87 23.53 -4.86
CA GLY A 472 -6.52 22.90 -4.85
C GLY A 472 -6.24 22.07 -3.60
N ASP A 473 -7.28 21.78 -2.81
CA ASP A 473 -7.16 21.26 -1.44
C ASP A 473 -6.37 19.96 -1.36
N GLU A 474 -6.59 19.04 -2.29
CA GLU A 474 -5.94 17.73 -2.28
C GLU A 474 -4.45 17.84 -2.63
N LEU A 475 -4.07 18.78 -3.50
CA LEU A 475 -2.67 19.06 -3.83
C LEU A 475 -1.93 19.67 -2.64
N PHE A 476 -2.56 20.62 -1.93
CA PHE A 476 -1.99 21.22 -0.71
C PHE A 476 -1.84 20.22 0.43
N LYS A 477 -2.82 19.33 0.62
CA LYS A 477 -2.69 18.24 1.60
C LYS A 477 -1.53 17.32 1.23
N ALA A 478 -1.32 17.06 -0.05
CA ALA A 478 -0.23 16.23 -0.52
C ALA A 478 1.15 16.91 -0.32
N GLU A 479 1.27 18.23 -0.55
CA GLU A 479 2.48 18.99 -0.16
C GLU A 479 2.70 18.95 1.36
N ALA A 480 1.66 19.18 2.15
CA ALA A 480 1.77 19.14 3.62
C ALA A 480 2.22 17.77 4.12
N TYR A 481 1.71 16.69 3.52
CA TYR A 481 2.19 15.34 3.79
C TYR A 481 3.66 15.20 3.43
N ALA A 482 4.07 15.65 2.23
CA ALA A 482 5.46 15.55 1.79
C ALA A 482 6.41 16.26 2.76
N ARG A 483 6.08 17.50 3.16
CA ARG A 483 6.87 18.26 4.15
C ARG A 483 6.94 17.58 5.51
N ALA A 484 5.82 17.01 5.98
CA ALA A 484 5.76 16.33 7.27
C ALA A 484 6.58 15.02 7.32
N HIS A 485 6.93 14.46 6.15
CA HIS A 485 7.69 13.21 6.03
C HIS A 485 9.07 13.43 5.38
N ASP A 486 9.55 14.68 5.33
CA ASP A 486 10.82 15.06 4.70
C ASP A 486 10.96 14.57 3.25
N LEU A 487 9.83 14.49 2.53
CA LEU A 487 9.78 14.08 1.13
C LEU A 487 9.89 15.30 0.20
N PRO A 488 10.65 15.17 -0.89
CA PRO A 488 10.90 16.26 -1.82
C PRO A 488 9.65 16.61 -2.63
N PHE A 489 9.15 17.84 -2.48
CA PHE A 489 8.01 18.35 -3.25
C PHE A 489 8.12 19.89 -3.39
N PRO A 490 7.78 20.46 -4.57
CA PRO A 490 7.90 21.90 -4.79
C PRO A 490 6.96 22.69 -3.89
N HIS A 491 7.33 23.94 -3.61
CA HIS A 491 6.54 24.83 -2.78
C HIS A 491 5.32 25.38 -3.50
N LEU A 492 4.15 25.22 -2.88
CA LEU A 492 2.91 25.83 -3.37
C LEU A 492 2.69 27.17 -2.66
N ASP A 493 2.32 28.20 -3.42
CA ASP A 493 2.05 29.51 -2.82
C ASP A 493 0.76 29.50 -1.99
N HIS A 494 0.91 29.40 -0.67
CA HIS A 494 -0.19 29.44 0.28
C HIS A 494 -0.78 30.85 0.50
N SER A 495 -0.08 31.93 0.12
CA SER A 495 -0.53 33.30 0.36
C SER A 495 -1.83 33.62 -0.40
N LEU A 496 -1.98 33.01 -1.58
CA LEU A 496 -3.15 33.11 -2.45
C LEU A 496 -4.42 32.49 -1.83
N ARG A 497 -4.30 31.62 -0.82
CA ARG A 497 -5.43 31.00 -0.12
C ARG A 497 -6.14 31.96 0.84
N SER A 498 -5.41 32.98 1.32
CA SER A 498 -5.86 33.91 2.37
C SER A 498 -6.56 35.17 1.85
N VAL A 499 -6.33 35.53 0.59
CA VAL A 499 -6.81 36.80 0.01
C VAL A 499 -8.23 36.68 -0.54
N ASN A 500 -8.60 35.53 -1.12
CA ASN A 500 -9.98 35.15 -1.46
C ASN A 500 -10.05 33.66 -1.85
N PRO A 501 -10.74 32.78 -1.10
CA PRO A 501 -10.84 31.36 -1.43
C PRO A 501 -11.42 31.07 -2.82
N ARG A 502 -12.17 32.02 -3.40
CA ARG A 502 -12.75 31.90 -4.76
C ARG A 502 -11.79 32.33 -5.89
N VAL A 503 -10.65 32.92 -5.57
CA VAL A 503 -9.67 33.49 -6.54
C VAL A 503 -8.36 32.69 -6.50
N PHE A 504 -8.44 31.42 -6.12
CA PHE A 504 -7.29 30.54 -6.23
C PHE A 504 -7.19 30.04 -7.69
N ASN A 505 -6.17 30.53 -8.41
CA ASN A 505 -6.02 30.40 -9.87
C ASN A 505 -5.77 28.96 -10.37
N ILE A 506 -5.50 27.99 -9.47
CA ILE A 506 -5.45 26.57 -9.86
C ILE A 506 -6.78 26.11 -10.49
N SER A 507 -7.91 26.73 -10.11
CA SER A 507 -9.23 26.34 -10.59
C SER A 507 -9.65 26.93 -11.94
N GLU A 508 -8.85 27.85 -12.50
CA GLU A 508 -9.13 28.50 -13.79
C GLU A 508 -8.10 28.14 -14.87
N GLU A 509 -6.90 27.75 -14.46
CA GLU A 509 -5.85 27.31 -15.39
C GLU A 509 -6.05 25.86 -15.82
N ILE A 510 -5.88 25.59 -17.12
CA ILE A 510 -5.96 24.22 -17.67
C ILE A 510 -4.83 23.35 -17.11
N TYR A 511 -3.67 23.95 -16.86
CA TYR A 511 -2.55 23.32 -16.17
C TYR A 511 -1.66 24.37 -15.49
N SER A 512 -0.85 23.93 -14.54
CA SER A 512 0.18 24.75 -13.89
C SER A 512 1.49 23.98 -13.77
N VAL A 513 2.62 24.69 -13.77
CA VAL A 513 3.96 24.10 -13.57
C VAL A 513 4.56 24.65 -12.29
N TYR A 514 4.95 23.75 -11.38
CA TYR A 514 5.64 24.09 -10.13
C TYR A 514 7.07 23.59 -10.20
N ASP A 515 8.01 24.51 -9.97
CA ASP A 515 9.44 24.26 -10.08
C ASP A 515 10.21 25.20 -9.15
N ASP A 516 10.76 24.65 -8.07
CA ASP A 516 11.59 25.40 -7.11
C ASP A 516 13.04 25.62 -7.64
N GLY A 517 13.31 25.23 -8.87
CA GLY A 517 14.62 25.39 -9.52
C GLY A 517 15.59 24.23 -9.24
N PRO A 518 16.79 24.27 -9.87
CA PRO A 518 17.75 23.16 -9.83
C PRO A 518 18.46 22.99 -8.48
N GLU A 519 18.44 24.00 -7.62
CA GLU A 519 19.02 23.93 -6.27
C GLU A 519 18.04 23.30 -5.27
N ALA A 520 16.75 23.26 -5.60
CA ALA A 520 15.76 22.55 -4.82
C ALA A 520 15.83 21.06 -5.15
N ASN A 521 16.00 20.23 -4.12
CA ASN A 521 15.91 18.78 -4.25
C ASN A 521 14.43 18.37 -4.38
N ALA A 522 13.70 18.86 -5.38
CA ALA A 522 12.27 18.64 -5.59
C ALA A 522 11.96 18.30 -7.07
N PRO A 523 10.94 17.47 -7.34
CA PRO A 523 10.49 17.22 -8.72
C PRO A 523 9.88 18.47 -9.33
N ILE A 524 9.95 18.58 -10.66
CA ILE A 524 9.12 19.52 -11.41
C ILE A 524 7.71 18.91 -11.53
N VAL A 525 6.68 19.66 -11.15
CA VAL A 525 5.29 19.18 -11.16
C VAL A 525 4.50 19.88 -12.24
N VAL A 526 3.90 19.12 -13.16
CA VAL A 526 2.85 19.62 -14.05
C VAL A 526 1.51 19.15 -13.50
N TYR A 527 0.67 20.09 -13.09
CA TYR A 527 -0.62 19.82 -12.46
C TYR A 527 -1.76 20.18 -13.41
N VAL A 528 -2.68 19.24 -13.65
CA VAL A 528 -3.80 19.34 -14.59
C VAL A 528 -5.11 19.06 -13.83
N PRO A 529 -5.84 20.10 -13.40
CA PRO A 529 -7.09 19.95 -12.67
C PRO A 529 -8.31 19.77 -13.58
N MET A 530 -9.37 19.16 -13.05
CA MET A 530 -10.67 19.05 -13.70
C MET A 530 -11.44 20.38 -13.69
N VAL A 531 -11.06 21.31 -14.56
CA VAL A 531 -11.62 22.66 -14.67
C VAL A 531 -12.32 22.89 -16.01
N LYS A 532 -13.06 23.99 -16.13
CA LYS A 532 -13.69 24.39 -17.39
C LYS A 532 -12.61 24.66 -18.45
N ASN A 533 -12.72 24.01 -19.61
CA ASN A 533 -11.84 24.27 -20.74
C ASN A 533 -12.64 24.81 -21.94
N PRO A 534 -12.59 26.13 -22.21
CA PRO A 534 -13.28 26.74 -23.36
C PRO A 534 -12.76 26.29 -24.73
N ASN A 535 -11.56 25.71 -24.84
CA ASN A 535 -11.04 25.14 -26.08
C ASN A 535 -11.63 23.76 -26.35
N PHE A 536 -12.05 23.04 -25.31
CA PHE A 536 -12.80 21.79 -25.43
C PHE A 536 -14.30 22.04 -25.63
N SER A 537 -14.92 22.80 -24.73
CA SER A 537 -16.35 23.08 -24.74
C SER A 537 -16.64 24.43 -24.10
N LYS A 538 -17.40 25.28 -24.82
CA LYS A 538 -17.81 26.60 -24.30
C LYS A 538 -18.81 26.51 -23.15
N THR A 539 -19.56 25.41 -23.08
CA THR A 539 -20.72 25.24 -22.18
C THR A 539 -20.49 24.26 -21.06
N PHE A 540 -19.60 23.28 -21.23
CA PHE A 540 -19.33 22.29 -20.19
C PHE A 540 -18.43 22.88 -19.10
N ASP A 541 -18.99 23.04 -17.91
CA ASP A 541 -18.27 23.45 -16.70
C ASP A 541 -18.31 22.29 -15.69
N PRO A 542 -17.18 21.57 -15.48
CA PRO A 542 -17.13 20.47 -14.53
C PRO A 542 -17.54 20.86 -13.12
N ARG A 543 -17.26 22.10 -12.70
CA ARG A 543 -17.56 22.57 -11.33
C ARG A 543 -19.07 22.62 -11.09
N ALA A 544 -19.84 23.02 -12.09
CA ALA A 544 -21.30 23.05 -12.01
C ALA A 544 -21.90 21.64 -11.86
N GLU A 545 -21.20 20.62 -12.35
CA GLU A 545 -21.66 19.23 -12.40
C GLU A 545 -21.11 18.37 -11.25
N MET A 546 -20.21 18.89 -10.41
CA MET A 546 -19.65 18.18 -9.25
C MET A 546 -20.57 18.19 -8.02
N GLY A 547 -21.66 18.97 -8.06
CA GLY A 547 -22.62 19.07 -6.95
C GLY A 547 -23.38 17.77 -6.65
N PRO A 548 -24.20 17.75 -5.58
CA PRO A 548 -24.98 16.57 -5.18
C PRO A 548 -25.91 16.00 -6.27
N THR A 549 -26.39 16.85 -7.18
CA THR A 549 -27.30 16.50 -8.28
C THR A 549 -26.61 16.42 -9.64
N GLY A 550 -25.33 16.81 -9.73
CA GLY A 550 -24.60 16.84 -10.97
C GLY A 550 -24.04 15.46 -11.32
N PHE A 551 -23.84 15.19 -12.62
CA PHE A 551 -23.40 13.87 -13.06
C PHE A 551 -21.93 13.57 -12.72
N LEU A 552 -21.16 14.59 -12.32
CA LEU A 552 -19.78 14.46 -11.82
C LEU A 552 -19.74 14.33 -10.31
N ASN A 553 -20.83 13.96 -9.65
CA ASN A 553 -20.80 13.55 -8.25
C ASN A 553 -19.96 12.28 -8.06
N THR A 554 -19.18 12.18 -6.97
CA THR A 554 -18.32 11.00 -6.68
C THR A 554 -19.09 9.69 -6.61
N PHE A 555 -20.35 9.76 -6.16
CA PHE A 555 -21.23 8.61 -5.99
C PHE A 555 -22.12 8.37 -7.22
N ASN A 556 -21.96 9.15 -8.29
CA ASN A 556 -22.61 8.83 -9.55
C ASN A 556 -21.82 7.71 -10.26
N PHE A 557 -22.52 6.62 -10.57
CA PHE A 557 -22.01 5.49 -11.35
C PHE A 557 -22.66 5.42 -12.74
N LEU A 558 -23.73 6.19 -12.99
CA LEU A 558 -24.45 6.16 -14.26
C LEU A 558 -23.90 7.24 -15.20
N TYR A 559 -23.25 6.80 -16.29
CA TYR A 559 -22.76 7.70 -17.34
C TYR A 559 -23.25 7.21 -18.69
N GLY A 560 -23.92 8.08 -19.43
CA GLY A 560 -24.22 7.85 -20.84
C GLY A 560 -23.02 8.21 -21.72
N GLN A 561 -23.20 8.00 -23.02
CA GLN A 561 -22.16 8.31 -24.00
C GLN A 561 -21.71 9.77 -23.90
N ARG A 562 -22.66 10.72 -23.85
CA ARG A 562 -22.38 12.15 -23.77
C ARG A 562 -21.52 12.49 -22.55
N GLU A 563 -21.88 12.02 -21.36
CA GLU A 563 -21.12 12.33 -20.15
C GLU A 563 -19.70 11.75 -20.23
N THR A 564 -19.56 10.53 -20.75
CA THR A 564 -18.21 9.93 -20.90
C THR A 564 -17.34 10.67 -21.91
N GLU A 565 -17.91 11.17 -23.01
CA GLU A 565 -17.23 11.97 -24.01
C GLU A 565 -16.84 13.34 -23.46
N LEU A 566 -17.70 13.97 -22.66
CA LEU A 566 -17.39 15.23 -21.98
C LEU A 566 -16.22 15.08 -21.01
N ILE A 567 -16.23 14.06 -20.16
CA ILE A 567 -15.18 13.86 -19.14
C ILE A 567 -13.85 13.48 -19.78
N SER A 568 -13.85 12.47 -20.66
CA SER A 568 -12.62 12.00 -21.28
C SER A 568 -12.07 13.04 -22.27
N GLY A 569 -12.95 13.69 -23.04
CA GLY A 569 -12.57 14.73 -23.98
C GLY A 569 -11.97 15.97 -23.32
N LEU A 570 -12.49 16.36 -22.15
CA LEU A 570 -11.92 17.46 -21.36
C LEU A 570 -10.44 17.23 -21.05
N PHE A 571 -10.12 16.04 -20.53
CA PHE A 571 -8.75 15.70 -20.17
C PHE A 571 -7.85 15.42 -21.37
N LYS A 572 -8.39 14.85 -22.47
CA LYS A 572 -7.64 14.78 -23.73
C LYS A 572 -7.24 16.17 -24.20
N GLN A 573 -8.18 17.12 -24.21
CA GLN A 573 -7.89 18.48 -24.62
C GLN A 573 -6.90 19.18 -23.66
N ALA A 574 -7.01 18.95 -22.35
CA ALA A 574 -6.04 19.46 -21.38
C ALA A 574 -4.62 18.91 -21.59
N VAL A 575 -4.48 17.61 -21.90
CA VAL A 575 -3.16 17.01 -22.23
C VAL A 575 -2.59 17.60 -23.52
N ILE A 576 -3.42 17.86 -24.54
CA ILE A 576 -2.98 18.54 -25.78
C ILE A 576 -2.38 19.92 -25.44
N GLU A 577 -3.06 20.70 -24.60
CA GLU A 577 -2.64 22.05 -24.22
C GLU A 577 -1.42 22.04 -23.28
N ALA A 578 -1.31 21.05 -22.38
CA ALA A 578 -0.18 20.90 -21.48
C ALA A 578 1.07 20.32 -22.16
N LYS A 579 0.95 19.71 -23.36
CA LYS A 579 2.06 19.02 -24.03
C LYS A 579 3.34 19.87 -24.16
N PRO A 580 3.30 21.14 -24.61
CA PRO A 580 4.52 21.95 -24.68
C PRO A 580 5.21 22.09 -23.32
N ALA A 581 4.44 22.38 -22.26
CA ALA A 581 4.97 22.49 -20.90
C ALA A 581 5.53 21.15 -20.36
N ILE A 582 4.90 20.03 -20.70
CA ILE A 582 5.41 18.68 -20.39
C ILE A 582 6.76 18.46 -21.09
N ILE A 583 6.87 18.80 -22.38
CA ILE A 583 8.12 18.66 -23.13
C ILE A 583 9.22 19.52 -22.51
N ASP A 584 8.92 20.78 -22.22
CA ASP A 584 9.91 21.71 -21.65
C ASP A 584 10.33 21.28 -20.25
N THR A 585 9.40 20.80 -19.42
CA THR A 585 9.70 20.19 -18.12
C THR A 585 10.64 18.99 -18.24
N ILE A 586 10.42 18.11 -19.21
CA ILE A 586 11.31 16.96 -19.47
C ILE A 586 12.70 17.45 -19.89
N LYS A 587 12.79 18.47 -20.77
CA LYS A 587 14.08 19.06 -21.17
C LYS A 587 14.83 19.65 -19.97
N THR A 588 14.15 20.43 -19.13
CA THR A 588 14.71 20.99 -17.91
C THR A 588 15.24 19.89 -16.98
N ALA A 589 14.48 18.82 -16.77
CA ALA A 589 14.93 17.68 -15.96
C ALA A 589 16.19 17.00 -16.53
N ILE A 590 16.28 16.86 -17.87
CA ILE A 590 17.48 16.35 -18.55
C ILE A 590 18.68 17.27 -18.33
N GLU A 591 18.48 18.59 -18.47
CA GLU A 591 19.54 19.58 -18.26
C GLU A 591 20.09 19.52 -16.84
N ARG A 592 19.23 19.40 -15.83
CA ARG A 592 19.61 19.21 -14.42
C ARG A 592 20.46 17.95 -14.21
N LYS A 593 20.07 16.84 -14.83
CA LYS A 593 20.87 15.60 -14.79
C LYS A 593 22.23 15.76 -15.47
N LYS A 594 22.30 16.49 -16.59
CA LYS A 594 23.54 16.73 -17.36
C LYS A 594 24.52 17.64 -16.64
N SER A 595 24.05 18.73 -16.04
CA SER A 595 24.89 19.70 -15.34
C SER A 595 25.41 19.17 -13.99
N GLY A 596 24.95 18.00 -13.55
CA GLY A 596 25.19 17.51 -12.20
C GLY A 596 24.51 18.37 -11.12
N GLN A 597 23.69 19.36 -11.52
CA GLN A 597 22.80 20.11 -10.65
C GLN A 597 21.61 19.21 -10.34
N LYS A 598 21.81 18.37 -9.32
CA LYS A 598 20.87 17.36 -8.86
C LYS A 598 19.47 17.97 -8.59
N THR A 599 18.47 17.62 -9.42
CA THR A 599 17.07 17.40 -8.92
C THR A 599 16.87 16.04 -8.28
N SER A 600 17.87 15.18 -8.32
CA SER A 600 17.81 13.84 -7.73
C SER A 600 19.21 13.28 -7.85
N THR A 601 20.05 13.71 -6.92
CA THR A 601 21.08 12.86 -6.33
C THR A 601 21.86 13.54 -5.20
N ALA A 602 21.63 14.74 -4.63
CA ALA A 602 22.42 15.39 -3.53
C ALA A 602 23.95 15.06 -3.42
N PRO A 603 24.92 15.99 -3.56
CA PRO A 603 26.34 15.62 -3.40
C PRO A 603 26.53 15.04 -1.99
N ASP A 604 26.79 13.74 -1.97
CA ASP A 604 26.64 12.93 -0.78
C ASP A 604 27.75 13.34 0.19
N LEU A 605 27.39 13.90 1.36
CA LEU A 605 28.36 14.20 2.41
C LEU A 605 29.14 12.92 2.78
N PHE A 606 28.52 11.74 2.66
CA PHE A 606 29.23 10.48 2.82
C PHE A 606 30.30 10.25 1.76
N GLU A 607 30.05 10.59 0.49
CA GLU A 607 31.03 10.46 -0.58
C GLU A 607 32.20 11.43 -0.39
N ALA A 608 31.92 12.69 -0.01
CA ALA A 608 32.96 13.67 0.31
C ALA A 608 33.82 13.21 1.51
N VAL A 609 33.19 12.69 2.57
CA VAL A 609 33.92 12.12 3.71
C VAL A 609 34.71 10.88 3.31
N LYS A 610 34.11 9.94 2.56
CA LYS A 610 34.77 8.70 2.11
C LYS A 610 36.01 9.00 1.27
N ASN A 611 35.93 10.00 0.39
CA ASN A 611 37.02 10.45 -0.48
C ASN A 611 38.06 11.37 0.19
N ASN A 612 37.88 11.70 1.48
CA ASN A 612 38.75 12.63 2.22
C ASN A 612 38.82 14.05 1.62
N ASP A 613 37.72 14.54 1.05
CA ASP A 613 37.62 15.89 0.46
C ASP A 613 37.17 16.91 1.52
N ALA A 614 38.12 17.44 2.28
CA ALA A 614 37.84 18.40 3.36
C ALA A 614 37.20 19.70 2.85
N ALA A 615 37.56 20.17 1.65
CA ALA A 615 37.01 21.40 1.08
C ALA A 615 35.52 21.23 0.74
N GLN A 616 35.14 20.11 0.13
CA GLN A 616 33.76 19.80 -0.18
C GLN A 616 32.94 19.50 1.08
N VAL A 617 33.53 18.79 2.06
CA VAL A 617 32.90 18.61 3.38
C VAL A 617 32.59 19.96 4.01
N ASN A 618 33.57 20.86 4.12
CA ASN A 618 33.37 22.17 4.74
C ASN A 618 32.28 22.99 4.02
N LYS A 619 32.28 22.97 2.68
CA LYS A 619 31.26 23.63 1.87
C LYS A 619 29.85 23.08 2.12
N ILE A 620 29.70 21.76 2.26
CA ILE A 620 28.41 21.12 2.55
C ILE A 620 27.97 21.46 3.99
N LEU A 621 28.87 21.33 4.97
CA LEU A 621 28.56 21.59 6.38
C LEU A 621 28.20 23.06 6.64
N THR A 622 28.83 24.01 5.95
CA THR A 622 28.50 25.44 6.04
C THR A 622 27.08 25.73 5.51
N LYS A 623 26.68 25.05 4.42
CA LYS A 623 25.35 25.25 3.79
C LYS A 623 24.23 24.49 4.50
N SER A 624 24.52 23.30 5.00
CA SER A 624 23.53 22.37 5.56
C SER A 624 24.10 21.64 6.78
N PRO A 625 24.19 22.30 7.95
CA PRO A 625 24.78 21.71 9.16
C PRO A 625 24.11 20.40 9.60
N ASP A 626 22.80 20.26 9.40
CA ASP A 626 22.06 19.04 9.75
C ASP A 626 22.43 17.81 8.91
N SER A 627 23.14 18.00 7.78
CA SER A 627 23.65 16.88 6.97
C SER A 627 24.59 15.94 7.73
N MET A 628 25.23 16.43 8.82
CA MET A 628 26.07 15.61 9.70
C MET A 628 25.31 14.47 10.39
N LYS A 629 23.97 14.55 10.48
CA LYS A 629 23.11 13.60 11.18
C LYS A 629 22.40 12.63 10.25
N ILE A 630 22.48 12.84 8.94
CA ILE A 630 21.93 11.94 7.93
C ILE A 630 22.59 10.58 8.10
N ARG A 631 21.86 9.49 7.88
CA ARG A 631 22.39 8.12 7.95
C ARG A 631 22.45 7.52 6.55
N ASP A 632 23.47 6.72 6.27
CA ASP A 632 23.54 5.98 5.02
C ASP A 632 22.74 4.67 5.11
N GLN A 633 22.78 3.88 4.03
CA GLN A 633 22.07 2.59 3.95
C GLN A 633 22.48 1.57 5.03
N ALA A 634 23.64 1.76 5.67
CA ALA A 634 24.12 0.94 6.78
C ALA A 634 23.78 1.55 8.16
N GLY A 635 23.04 2.65 8.19
CA GLY A 635 22.67 3.38 9.39
C GLY A 635 23.79 4.26 9.93
N HIS A 636 24.94 4.40 9.26
CA HIS A 636 26.06 5.20 9.77
C HIS A 636 25.86 6.68 9.44
N ILE A 637 26.27 7.60 10.32
CA ILE A 637 26.38 9.03 9.98
C ILE A 637 27.70 9.32 9.24
N PRO A 638 27.86 10.44 8.51
CA PRO A 638 29.08 10.70 7.74
C PRO A 638 30.35 10.66 8.60
N LEU A 639 30.27 11.16 9.85
CA LEU A 639 31.37 11.15 10.81
C LEU A 639 31.93 9.74 11.08
N TYR A 640 31.11 8.68 10.96
CA TYR A 640 31.53 7.29 11.10
C TYR A 640 32.73 6.96 10.19
N TYR A 641 32.71 7.48 8.96
CA TYR A 641 33.74 7.22 7.95
C TYR A 641 34.99 8.10 8.08
N ALA A 642 35.07 8.95 9.11
CA ALA A 642 36.16 9.89 9.33
C ALA A 642 37.25 9.39 10.29
N GLY A 643 37.20 8.12 10.71
CA GLY A 643 38.13 7.54 11.70
C GLY A 643 39.62 7.69 11.36
N ASN A 644 39.97 7.85 10.08
CA ASN A 644 41.34 8.09 9.61
C ASN A 644 41.55 9.46 8.95
N LYS A 645 40.71 10.46 9.26
CA LYS A 645 40.64 11.74 8.53
C LYS A 645 40.59 12.93 9.50
N LEU A 646 41.73 13.27 10.09
CA LEU A 646 41.83 14.29 11.15
C LEU A 646 41.19 15.64 10.77
N GLU A 647 41.46 16.14 9.57
CA GLU A 647 40.93 17.43 9.11
C GLU A 647 39.40 17.43 9.02
N ILE A 648 38.82 16.34 8.54
CA ILE A 648 37.36 16.17 8.49
C ILE A 648 36.78 16.03 9.90
N VAL A 649 37.42 15.28 10.79
CA VAL A 649 36.97 15.17 12.20
C VAL A 649 36.96 16.55 12.87
N LYS A 650 37.96 17.40 12.60
CA LYS A 650 37.99 18.78 13.07
C LYS A 650 36.83 19.60 12.49
N LEU A 651 36.60 19.54 11.18
CA LEU A 651 35.48 20.24 10.53
C LEU A 651 34.13 19.84 11.12
N PHE A 652 33.88 18.55 11.32
CA PHE A 652 32.65 18.08 11.97
C PHE A 652 32.52 18.59 13.40
N HIS A 653 33.61 18.55 14.19
CA HIS A 653 33.63 19.08 15.55
C HIS A 653 33.35 20.58 15.60
N ASP A 654 33.97 21.36 14.70
CA ASP A 654 33.81 22.82 14.60
C ASP A 654 32.37 23.21 14.21
N HIS A 655 31.68 22.34 13.47
CA HIS A 655 30.25 22.48 13.15
C HIS A 655 29.31 21.88 14.22
N GLY A 656 29.84 21.37 15.34
CA GLY A 656 29.06 20.93 16.50
C GLY A 656 28.72 19.44 16.55
N ALA A 657 29.43 18.58 15.82
CA ALA A 657 29.24 17.13 15.91
C ALA A 657 29.69 16.57 17.27
N ASP A 658 28.90 15.62 17.81
CA ASP A 658 29.27 14.85 19.01
C ASP A 658 30.31 13.79 18.67
N LEU A 659 31.53 13.99 19.16
CA LEU A 659 32.65 13.06 18.96
C LEU A 659 32.51 11.75 19.74
N ARG A 660 31.55 11.67 20.68
CA ARG A 660 31.24 10.47 21.48
C ARG A 660 30.02 9.71 20.99
N PHE A 661 29.52 10.08 19.81
CA PHE A 661 28.39 9.44 19.14
C PHE A 661 28.50 7.90 19.15
N GLU A 662 27.35 7.24 19.34
CA GLU A 662 27.20 5.78 19.37
C GLU A 662 28.28 5.05 20.18
N LYS A 663 28.48 5.50 21.43
CA LYS A 663 29.42 4.89 22.39
C LYS A 663 30.86 4.93 21.88
N ASP A 664 31.32 6.11 21.47
CA ASP A 664 32.70 6.36 21.04
C ASP A 664 33.09 5.56 19.76
N ILE A 665 32.15 5.31 18.85
CA ILE A 665 32.40 4.54 17.61
C ILE A 665 33.52 5.13 16.74
N LEU A 666 33.64 6.47 16.73
CA LEU A 666 34.71 7.17 16.02
C LEU A 666 36.09 6.83 16.57
N LEU A 667 36.21 6.62 17.89
CA LEU A 667 37.45 6.17 18.53
C LEU A 667 37.81 4.76 18.08
N PHE A 668 36.82 3.86 17.96
CA PHE A 668 37.05 2.48 17.54
C PHE A 668 37.47 2.41 16.06
N ASN A 669 36.82 3.20 15.21
CA ASN A 669 37.19 3.31 13.80
C ASN A 669 38.60 3.90 13.63
N ALA A 670 38.98 4.89 14.45
CA ALA A 670 40.33 5.44 14.44
C ALA A 670 41.39 4.43 14.90
N ALA A 671 41.09 3.65 15.95
CA ALA A 671 41.97 2.58 16.43
C ALA A 671 42.14 1.45 15.39
N GLY A 672 41.05 1.00 14.78
CA GLY A 672 41.08 -0.03 13.73
C GLY A 672 41.77 0.44 12.44
N SER A 673 41.76 1.75 12.16
CA SER A 673 42.39 2.35 10.98
C SER A 673 43.83 2.83 11.21
N ASN A 674 44.43 2.52 12.36
CA ASN A 674 45.78 2.94 12.75
C ASN A 674 45.99 4.48 12.83
N SER A 675 44.94 5.26 13.12
CA SER A 675 44.99 6.74 13.07
C SER A 675 45.32 7.33 14.44
N LYS A 676 46.61 7.34 14.81
CA LYS A 676 47.07 7.91 16.09
C LYS A 676 46.71 9.40 16.24
N ASP A 677 46.75 10.15 15.15
CA ASP A 677 46.46 11.58 15.07
C ASP A 677 44.99 11.91 15.38
N VAL A 678 44.03 11.14 14.86
CA VAL A 678 42.61 11.24 15.21
C VAL A 678 42.41 10.87 16.68
N ILE A 679 43.05 9.80 17.15
CA ILE A 679 42.97 9.39 18.57
C ILE A 679 43.49 10.48 19.51
N ASP A 680 44.63 11.09 19.20
CA ASP A 680 45.22 12.18 19.98
C ASP A 680 44.29 13.39 20.01
N TYR A 681 43.65 13.72 18.88
CA TYR A 681 42.65 14.78 18.82
C TYR A 681 41.42 14.46 19.67
N LEU A 682 40.86 13.25 19.58
CA LEU A 682 39.72 12.83 20.41
C LEU A 682 40.07 12.91 21.91
N MET A 683 41.26 12.46 22.32
CA MET A 683 41.73 12.59 23.70
C MET A 683 41.86 14.05 24.14
N SER A 684 42.36 14.93 23.26
CA SER A 684 42.42 16.38 23.54
C SER A 684 41.04 17.01 23.75
N LYS A 685 39.97 16.39 23.22
CA LYS A 685 38.57 16.79 23.40
C LYS A 685 37.86 16.04 24.53
N GLY A 686 38.58 15.27 25.35
CA GLY A 686 38.05 14.59 26.53
C GLY A 686 37.48 13.20 26.28
N VAL A 687 37.66 12.62 25.10
CA VAL A 687 37.30 11.21 24.84
C VAL A 687 38.35 10.30 25.50
N ARG A 688 37.90 9.41 26.40
CA ARG A 688 38.78 8.47 27.10
C ARG A 688 39.07 7.24 26.25
N ILE A 689 40.25 6.66 26.40
CA ILE A 689 40.61 5.39 25.77
C ILE A 689 39.86 4.28 26.50
N THR A 690 39.31 3.34 25.75
CA THR A 690 38.58 2.20 26.29
C THR A 690 39.28 0.88 25.93
N PRO A 691 39.04 -0.20 26.70
CA PRO A 691 39.52 -1.53 26.33
C PRO A 691 39.09 -1.96 24.92
N GLN A 692 37.89 -1.55 24.48
CA GLN A 692 37.38 -1.84 23.14
C GLN A 692 38.24 -1.21 22.04
N ALA A 693 38.74 0.02 22.24
CA ALA A 693 39.65 0.66 21.29
C ALA A 693 40.99 -0.11 21.17
N VAL A 694 41.51 -0.63 22.29
CA VAL A 694 42.71 -1.49 22.28
C VAL A 694 42.44 -2.78 21.49
N MET A 695 41.28 -3.42 21.72
CA MET A 695 40.89 -4.63 20.98
C MET A 695 40.78 -4.38 19.48
N CYS A 696 40.17 -3.27 19.05
CA CYS A 696 40.08 -2.92 17.63
C CYS A 696 41.46 -2.76 16.96
N ALA A 697 42.42 -2.13 17.64
CA ALA A 697 43.80 -2.03 17.13
C ALA A 697 44.52 -3.39 17.08
N GLN A 698 44.25 -4.28 18.04
CA GLN A 698 44.82 -5.63 18.09
C GLN A 698 44.26 -6.53 16.98
N GLU A 699 42.93 -6.54 16.79
CA GLU A 699 42.25 -7.33 15.76
C GLU A 699 42.73 -6.97 14.35
N GLN A 700 42.99 -5.68 14.11
CA GLN A 700 43.52 -5.17 12.85
C GLN A 700 45.06 -5.21 12.75
N LYS A 701 45.73 -5.80 13.75
CA LYS A 701 47.20 -6.04 13.79
C LYS A 701 48.06 -4.77 13.73
N HIS A 702 47.70 -3.75 14.52
CA HIS A 702 48.48 -2.52 14.69
C HIS A 702 49.27 -2.54 16.02
N PRO A 703 50.50 -3.11 16.09
CA PRO A 703 51.20 -3.37 17.35
C PRO A 703 51.66 -2.09 18.07
N ASP A 704 52.20 -1.12 17.34
CA ASP A 704 52.70 0.14 17.92
C ASP A 704 51.55 0.97 18.49
N LEU A 705 50.43 1.04 17.76
CA LEU A 705 49.22 1.71 18.26
C LEU A 705 48.59 0.96 19.43
N THR A 706 48.62 -0.38 19.42
CA THR A 706 48.16 -1.19 20.55
C THR A 706 48.96 -0.87 21.82
N ALA A 707 50.30 -0.83 21.72
CA ALA A 707 51.17 -0.48 22.83
C ALA A 707 50.87 0.93 23.36
N TYR A 708 50.68 1.89 22.45
CA TYR A 708 50.29 3.26 22.78
C TYR A 708 48.95 3.33 23.52
N LEU A 709 47.91 2.66 23.01
CA LEU A 709 46.58 2.67 23.63
C LEU A 709 46.58 1.97 24.99
N LEU A 710 47.35 0.88 25.17
CA LEU A 710 47.52 0.21 26.46
C LEU A 710 48.21 1.11 27.49
N GLU A 711 49.23 1.88 27.08
CA GLU A 711 49.86 2.87 27.93
C GLU A 711 48.85 3.94 28.36
N LYS A 712 48.11 4.51 27.41
CA LYS A 712 47.10 5.54 27.70
C LYS A 712 46.00 5.05 28.63
N LEU A 713 45.50 3.83 28.42
CA LEU A 713 44.49 3.21 29.26
C LEU A 713 44.96 3.04 30.72
N ARG A 714 46.23 2.65 30.93
CA ARG A 714 46.85 2.56 32.27
C ARG A 714 46.97 3.94 32.94
N THR A 715 47.35 4.96 32.18
CA THR A 715 47.48 6.32 32.72
C THR A 715 46.14 7.02 33.01
N GLN A 716 45.04 6.53 32.44
CA GLN A 716 43.68 7.08 32.66
C GLN A 716 42.94 6.45 33.85
N THR A 717 43.48 5.37 34.44
CA THR A 717 42.91 4.67 35.60
C THR A 717 43.47 5.15 36.94
N HIS A 718 44.34 6.17 36.89
CA HIS A 718 44.81 6.99 38.01
C HIS A 718 44.33 8.43 37.77
#